data_AF-A0A523QED9-F1
#
_entry.id   AF-A0A523QED9-F1
#
_cell.length_a   1.000
_cell.length_b   1.000
_cell.length_c   1.000
_cell.angle_alpha   90.00
_cell.angle_beta   90.00
_cell.angle_gamma   90.00
#
_symmetry.space_group_name_H-M   'P 1'
#
loop_
_entity.id
_entity.type
_entity.pdbx_description
1 polymer ?
#
loop_
_entity_poly.entity_id
_entity_poly.type
_entity_poly.pdbx_seq_one_letter_code
_entity_poly.pdbx_strand_id
1 'polypeptide(L)'
;MNQQSVRFYLDSSYRFVVENYNWAKAFSDFFPGIGGKWGIPMWIYYVSRGQGICSMGVRDKDHAILEFYSFNKALQLVGQQGFRTFLKINGRTVYEPFQKNKEKEIKQKMIVSSEELEINDLNPELGIETNVLYFPLVNEPIPALVRELRIKNLNAHPIKLELIDGLPRFLPYGLNQNHLKFIPQHIEAMMGVEQLDGVLLFRLKQTPEDISQVGKFHGGNFYLTIPSEENKILKDHFIADPSVIFGESQTYDHPWVFEEKSVQDLLKVKQIHENRTPCAFTALSLNLPAGGEITLYSLIGSTPDEEKLRNLLKVLRKKNSLRRKREEHLKIIGQIKSHAFTVSSSTEFDQYCQQTFFDNVLRGGMPLVLRTARGKSVFHLYSRIHGDLERDYHYLILEPTYLSQGNEYYRDVNQNRRTGVWFFPEVEDFNMVTFFNLVQTDGYNPQVVTGLTYTAEDIRGVKKWLGSIVRDKKLFGELLEMVSRPFTPGEFIMRLEEGKARNPREYERILEELLLFCRQNDVGDLHEGFWMDHWTYNIDQINSFLAIYPERLKEILIGRKIFTFYDNPDIVLPRDKKYVLINGQVRQYGAVIRDPEKLRMIKSRRELPTQVRTKYGRGRIYQTNLVVKLLSIIANKIATLDPQGIGIEMEADKPGWCDAINGLPGLLGSSLCETIELERHCLFLRENLDKLNLKGSASVNLYEELYEFMRGLIRAMKRRLNSKKGERALLYWAESNQLKERYRERTKMGVSGRERKMTVAEVKRFLDACLGTLSEVFKPENKNKIFHKNGVCYTYFVNEVKEYEPIWKDRKKKIPALSHSGYPLVRAKKFCQRPVSLFLEGPVHLLRVHREWGKQIYESVRRSPLYDRELKMYKVCESLEKEPFEVGRIRAYARGWLENEAIYLHMEYKWLLEMLRSGFYQEFYRDIKTALVPFLNPEMYGRSILEGGSIIVSSVFPDKKLHGWGYQPRLSGLTSEMLNMWFHMAVSENPFFLNRKKQLMLKLRPALPSWLFTQEKKAFSYYDGKGRLRRVAIPKNAFAFKFLGKTLVVYHNQKRKNTFGKGGVKVISYRLRYYDGEEKTVSGDTLGTPLARDVREGRVERIDGVLS
;
A
#
# COMPACT_ATOMS: atom_id res chain seq x y z
N MET A 1 -23.05 33.60 14.29
CA MET A 1 -22.82 32.64 15.39
C MET A 1 -21.31 32.50 15.59
N ASN A 2 -20.79 32.94 16.73
CA ASN A 2 -19.35 32.95 17.03
C ASN A 2 -18.85 31.51 17.29
N GLN A 3 -18.25 30.88 16.29
CA GLN A 3 -17.67 29.53 16.34
C GLN A 3 -16.47 29.47 17.31
N GLN A 4 -16.30 28.39 18.09
CA GLN A 4 -15.10 28.18 18.90
C GLN A 4 -13.85 28.24 17.99
N SER A 5 -12.75 28.84 18.45
CA SER A 5 -11.52 28.92 17.64
C SER A 5 -10.88 27.54 17.51
N VAL A 6 -10.85 27.01 16.30
CA VAL A 6 -10.13 25.79 15.94
C VAL A 6 -8.70 26.17 15.56
N ARG A 7 -7.70 25.41 16.03
CA ARG A 7 -6.29 25.61 15.68
C ARG A 7 -5.63 24.29 15.36
N PHE A 8 -4.71 24.30 14.41
CA PHE A 8 -3.93 23.13 14.00
C PHE A 8 -2.44 23.46 14.12
N TYR A 9 -1.65 22.58 14.74
CA TYR A 9 -0.20 22.74 14.85
C TYR A 9 0.51 21.42 15.14
N LEU A 10 1.85 21.43 15.10
CA LEU A 10 2.68 20.35 15.62
C LEU A 10 3.18 20.72 17.02
N ASP A 11 3.07 19.80 17.98
CA ASP A 11 3.63 20.01 19.32
C ASP A 11 5.16 19.85 19.34
N SER A 12 5.75 19.99 20.54
CA SER A 12 7.21 19.88 20.73
C SER A 12 7.77 18.47 20.46
N SER A 13 6.91 17.45 20.43
CA SER A 13 7.23 16.07 20.06
C SER A 13 6.84 15.75 18.62
N TYR A 14 6.46 16.77 17.85
CA TYR A 14 6.04 16.70 16.46
C TYR A 14 4.76 15.87 16.24
N ARG A 15 3.88 15.84 17.23
CA ARG A 15 2.53 15.25 17.12
C ARG A 15 1.55 16.30 16.59
N PHE A 16 0.59 15.88 15.77
CA PHE A 16 -0.39 16.79 15.17
C PHE A 16 -1.52 17.08 16.14
N VAL A 17 -1.74 18.36 16.46
CA VAL A 17 -2.73 18.81 17.44
C VAL A 17 -3.86 19.55 16.74
N VAL A 18 -5.09 19.19 17.08
CA VAL A 18 -6.32 19.88 16.68
C VAL A 18 -7.05 20.37 17.93
N GLU A 19 -7.03 21.67 18.17
CA GLU A 19 -7.80 22.30 19.24
C GLU A 19 -9.26 22.45 18.84
N ASN A 20 -10.16 22.14 19.76
CA ASN A 20 -11.61 22.10 19.59
C ASN A 20 -12.03 21.24 18.39
N TYR A 21 -11.43 20.04 18.27
CA TYR A 21 -11.56 19.15 17.10
C TYR A 21 -13.02 18.79 16.74
N ASN A 22 -13.94 18.76 17.70
CA ASN A 22 -15.38 18.57 17.44
C ASN A 22 -16.01 19.69 16.59
N TRP A 23 -15.39 20.87 16.55
CA TRP A 23 -15.75 22.01 15.70
C TRP A 23 -14.93 22.12 14.41
N ALA A 24 -13.83 21.37 14.31
CA ALA A 24 -12.94 21.35 13.15
C ALA A 24 -13.53 20.61 11.94
N LYS A 25 -12.89 20.71 10.77
CA LYS A 25 -13.16 19.82 9.63
C LYS A 25 -13.04 18.36 10.08
N ALA A 26 -13.96 17.52 9.61
CA ALA A 26 -13.97 16.11 9.99
C ALA A 26 -12.90 15.32 9.23
N PHE A 27 -12.25 14.35 9.85
CA PHE A 27 -11.41 13.41 9.10
C PHE A 27 -11.51 12.02 9.72
N SER A 28 -11.14 11.01 8.94
CA SER A 28 -10.87 9.66 9.43
C SER A 28 -9.40 9.33 9.33
N ASP A 29 -8.96 8.41 10.18
CA ASP A 29 -7.65 7.76 10.10
C ASP A 29 -7.67 6.43 10.91
N PHE A 30 -6.54 5.74 11.00
CA PHE A 30 -6.46 4.40 11.59
C PHE A 30 -5.12 4.11 12.27
N PHE A 31 -5.16 3.19 13.23
CA PHE A 31 -3.95 2.62 13.79
C PHE A 31 -3.25 1.72 12.77
N PRO A 32 -1.91 1.63 12.81
CA PRO A 32 -1.13 0.92 11.80
C PRO A 32 -1.42 -0.58 11.65
N GLY A 33 -2.13 -1.24 12.57
CA GLY A 33 -2.35 -2.68 12.49
C GLY A 33 -1.06 -3.50 12.53
N ILE A 34 -0.07 -3.04 13.32
CA ILE A 34 1.20 -3.75 13.55
C ILE A 34 1.16 -4.34 14.95
N GLY A 35 1.13 -5.67 15.05
CA GLY A 35 1.23 -6.41 16.32
C GLY A 35 2.67 -6.68 16.78
N GLY A 36 3.69 -6.14 16.10
CA GLY A 36 5.08 -6.58 16.23
C GLY A 36 5.37 -7.87 15.44
N LYS A 37 6.61 -8.38 15.50
CA LYS A 37 6.96 -9.63 14.80
C LYS A 37 6.25 -10.85 15.42
N TRP A 38 6.09 -10.83 16.74
CA TRP A 38 5.58 -11.95 17.54
C TRP A 38 4.27 -11.58 18.23
N GLY A 39 3.43 -10.82 17.55
CA GLY A 39 2.10 -10.49 18.05
C GLY A 39 1.08 -10.41 16.94
N ILE A 40 -0.17 -10.58 17.32
CA ILE A 40 -1.32 -10.57 16.41
C ILE A 40 -1.81 -9.13 16.21
N PRO A 41 -1.99 -8.65 14.97
CA PRO A 41 -2.48 -7.29 14.71
C PRO A 41 -3.99 -7.14 14.88
N MET A 42 -4.43 -5.89 15.06
CA MET A 42 -5.82 -5.45 15.08
C MET A 42 -6.02 -4.29 14.10
N TRP A 43 -7.14 -4.24 13.37
CA TRP A 43 -7.53 -3.02 12.64
C TRP A 43 -8.38 -2.14 13.57
N ILE A 44 -8.03 -0.85 13.66
CA ILE A 44 -8.70 0.13 14.55
C ILE A 44 -8.81 1.45 13.77
N TYR A 45 -10.04 1.92 13.57
CA TYR A 45 -10.37 3.13 12.85
C TYR A 45 -10.98 4.18 13.78
N TYR A 46 -10.67 5.44 13.51
CA TYR A 46 -11.16 6.56 14.28
C TYR A 46 -11.53 7.75 13.40
N VAL A 47 -12.38 8.62 13.93
CA VAL A 47 -12.77 9.89 13.30
C VAL A 47 -12.51 11.06 14.24
N SER A 48 -12.40 12.27 13.71
CA SER A 48 -12.16 13.48 14.50
C SER A 48 -13.43 14.00 15.21
N ARG A 49 -14.18 13.11 15.88
CA ARG A 49 -15.44 13.42 16.59
C ARG A 49 -15.60 12.51 17.81
N GLY A 50 -16.26 13.02 18.85
CA GLY A 50 -16.47 12.27 20.10
C GLY A 50 -15.15 11.72 20.63
N GLN A 51 -15.14 10.51 21.18
CA GLN A 51 -13.91 9.88 21.68
C GLN A 51 -13.06 9.19 20.59
N GLY A 52 -13.33 9.45 19.31
CA GLY A 52 -12.46 9.04 18.22
C GLY A 52 -12.77 7.65 17.65
N ILE A 53 -12.49 6.58 18.41
CA ILE A 53 -12.58 5.20 17.91
C ILE A 53 -14.04 4.87 17.54
N CYS A 54 -14.27 4.42 16.31
CA CYS A 54 -15.61 4.14 15.78
C CYS A 54 -15.79 2.73 15.20
N SER A 55 -14.70 2.07 14.79
CA SER A 55 -14.73 0.71 14.24
C SER A 55 -13.42 0.00 14.58
N MET A 56 -13.49 -1.27 14.99
CA MET A 56 -12.29 -2.08 15.27
C MET A 56 -12.58 -3.58 15.22
N GLY A 57 -11.57 -4.39 14.94
CA GLY A 57 -11.68 -5.84 14.91
C GLY A 57 -10.38 -6.53 14.52
N VAL A 58 -10.47 -7.84 14.34
CA VAL A 58 -9.33 -8.69 13.97
C VAL A 58 -9.50 -9.12 12.52
N ARG A 59 -8.43 -9.52 11.84
CA ARG A 59 -8.46 -10.11 10.49
C ARG A 59 -9.08 -9.22 9.40
N ASP A 60 -10.38 -9.11 9.35
CA ASP A 60 -11.14 -8.47 8.28
C ASP A 60 -12.45 -7.89 8.84
N LYS A 61 -13.28 -7.38 7.93
CA LYS A 61 -14.56 -6.74 8.23
C LYS A 61 -15.60 -7.68 8.86
N ASP A 62 -15.42 -9.00 8.73
CA ASP A 62 -16.32 -10.02 9.26
C ASP A 62 -15.93 -10.51 10.66
N HIS A 63 -14.90 -9.92 11.27
CA HIS A 63 -14.46 -10.23 12.63
C HIS A 63 -14.35 -8.94 13.46
N ALA A 64 -15.40 -8.13 13.39
CA ALA A 64 -15.52 -6.84 14.06
C ALA A 64 -15.86 -6.97 15.56
N ILE A 65 -15.22 -6.16 16.40
CA ILE A 65 -15.59 -5.92 17.81
C ILE A 65 -16.47 -4.66 17.91
N LEU A 66 -16.15 -3.64 17.10
CA LEU A 66 -17.04 -2.52 16.77
C LEU A 66 -17.30 -2.55 15.27
N GLU A 67 -18.57 -2.44 14.88
CA GLU A 67 -19.01 -2.55 13.49
C GLU A 67 -18.20 -1.63 12.57
N PHE A 68 -17.83 -2.15 11.40
CA PHE A 68 -17.17 -1.36 10.38
C PHE A 68 -18.17 -0.44 9.67
N TYR A 69 -17.89 0.87 9.70
CA TYR A 69 -18.69 1.88 9.02
C TYR A 69 -17.94 2.55 7.87
N SER A 70 -18.68 3.09 6.91
CA SER A 70 -18.15 4.11 5.99
C SER A 70 -17.98 5.44 6.73
N PHE A 71 -17.10 6.32 6.25
CA PHE A 71 -16.73 7.57 6.95
C PHE A 71 -17.94 8.43 7.33
N ASN A 72 -18.90 8.58 6.43
CA ASN A 72 -20.13 9.33 6.69
C ASN A 72 -20.96 8.73 7.85
N LYS A 73 -21.11 7.40 7.89
CA LYS A 73 -21.84 6.70 8.97
C LYS A 73 -21.06 6.75 10.29
N ALA A 74 -19.74 6.61 10.23
CA ALA A 74 -18.88 6.74 11.41
C ALA A 74 -19.06 8.11 12.10
N LEU A 75 -19.10 9.20 11.32
CA LEU A 75 -19.36 10.54 11.87
C LEU A 75 -20.74 10.70 12.51
N GLN A 76 -21.76 10.01 11.98
CA GLN A 76 -23.12 10.04 12.53
C GLN A 76 -23.23 9.27 13.84
N LEU A 77 -22.53 8.13 13.94
CA LEU A 77 -22.75 7.16 15.01
C LEU A 77 -21.69 7.21 16.12
N VAL A 78 -20.50 7.77 15.89
CA VAL A 78 -19.40 7.71 16.88
C VAL A 78 -19.77 8.30 18.25
N GLY A 79 -20.60 9.34 18.29
CA GLY A 79 -21.07 9.94 19.56
C GLY A 79 -22.05 9.07 20.34
N GLN A 80 -22.66 8.06 19.70
CA GLN A 80 -23.67 7.18 20.30
C GLN A 80 -23.19 5.73 20.45
N GLN A 81 -22.33 5.26 19.54
CA GLN A 81 -21.87 3.87 19.45
C GLN A 81 -20.37 3.69 19.70
N GLY A 82 -19.59 4.78 19.72
CA GLY A 82 -18.17 4.78 20.11
C GLY A 82 -17.98 4.82 21.62
N PHE A 83 -16.74 5.06 22.08
CA PHE A 83 -16.46 5.18 23.53
C PHE A 83 -17.24 6.34 24.15
N ARG A 84 -17.78 6.10 25.34
CA ARG A 84 -18.52 7.07 26.16
C ARG A 84 -17.95 7.07 27.58
N THR A 85 -17.91 8.26 28.18
CA THR A 85 -17.46 8.47 29.56
C THR A 85 -18.44 9.43 30.21
N PHE A 86 -19.09 8.99 31.28
CA PHE A 86 -20.06 9.78 32.03
C PHE A 86 -19.54 9.99 33.45
N LEU A 87 -19.51 11.25 33.88
CA LEU A 87 -19.04 11.67 35.19
C LEU A 87 -20.22 12.26 35.97
N LYS A 88 -20.63 11.65 37.06
CA LYS A 88 -21.56 12.27 38.01
C LYS A 88 -20.76 12.81 39.20
N ILE A 89 -20.75 14.13 39.33
CA ILE A 89 -19.94 14.86 40.32
C ILE A 89 -20.82 15.25 41.49
N ASN A 90 -20.41 14.87 42.70
CA ASN A 90 -21.10 15.13 43.97
C ASN A 90 -22.59 14.71 43.96
N GLY A 91 -22.93 13.70 43.18
CA GLY A 91 -24.29 13.14 43.06
C GLY A 91 -25.31 14.05 42.36
N ARG A 92 -24.90 15.15 41.73
CA ARG A 92 -25.82 16.16 41.17
C ARG A 92 -25.66 16.38 39.68
N THR A 93 -24.43 16.60 39.23
CA THR A 93 -24.15 17.02 37.85
C THR A 93 -23.61 15.85 37.05
N VAL A 94 -24.35 15.41 36.02
CA VAL A 94 -23.84 14.48 35.02
C VAL A 94 -23.16 15.28 33.92
N TYR A 95 -21.90 14.95 33.65
CA TYR A 95 -21.10 15.55 32.62
C TYR A 95 -20.52 14.47 31.71
N GLU A 96 -20.58 14.72 30.40
CA GLU A 96 -20.02 13.84 29.39
C GLU A 96 -18.89 14.56 28.62
N PRO A 97 -17.62 14.27 28.94
CA PRO A 97 -16.48 14.84 28.23
C PRO A 97 -16.47 14.46 26.73
N PHE A 98 -15.76 15.25 25.92
CA PHE A 98 -15.54 15.02 24.48
C PHE A 98 -16.77 15.20 23.58
N GLN A 99 -17.93 15.56 24.15
CA GLN A 99 -19.10 15.97 23.38
C GLN A 99 -18.91 17.33 22.76
N LYS A 100 -19.60 17.57 21.64
CA LYS A 100 -19.56 18.87 20.97
C LYS A 100 -20.31 19.92 21.80
N ASN A 101 -19.58 20.74 22.56
CA ASN A 101 -20.15 21.75 23.45
C ASN A 101 -20.02 23.18 22.89
N LYS A 102 -21.02 24.04 23.16
CA LYS A 102 -21.06 25.47 22.80
C LYS A 102 -20.35 26.37 23.81
N GLU A 103 -20.17 25.93 25.05
CA GLU A 103 -19.45 26.65 26.10
C GLU A 103 -17.99 26.85 25.71
N LYS A 104 -17.52 28.09 25.70
CA LYS A 104 -16.16 28.43 25.20
C LYS A 104 -15.05 28.10 26.18
N GLU A 105 -15.38 27.98 27.47
CA GLU A 105 -14.42 27.66 28.52
C GLU A 105 -14.01 26.19 28.48
N ILE A 106 -14.87 25.31 27.95
CA ILE A 106 -14.52 23.91 27.71
C ILE A 106 -13.55 23.83 26.53
N LYS A 107 -12.34 23.36 26.82
CA LYS A 107 -11.27 23.23 25.84
C LYS A 107 -11.04 21.76 25.54
N GLN A 108 -11.16 21.42 24.26
CA GLN A 108 -10.95 20.06 23.78
C GLN A 108 -9.73 20.01 22.86
N LYS A 109 -8.97 18.92 22.91
CA LYS A 109 -7.83 18.71 22.00
C LYS A 109 -7.80 17.28 21.52
N MET A 110 -7.45 17.08 20.25
CA MET A 110 -7.08 15.78 19.69
C MET A 110 -5.62 15.86 19.23
N ILE A 111 -4.82 14.89 19.65
CA ILE A 111 -3.39 14.79 19.38
C ILE A 111 -3.16 13.46 18.65
N VAL A 112 -2.70 13.55 17.41
CA VAL A 112 -2.51 12.43 16.49
C VAL A 112 -1.02 12.19 16.24
N SER A 113 -0.62 10.93 16.31
CA SER A 113 0.71 10.44 15.94
C SER A 113 0.60 9.10 15.23
N SER A 114 1.69 8.64 14.62
CA SER A 114 1.73 7.34 13.93
C SER A 114 1.47 6.17 14.89
N GLU A 115 1.76 6.39 16.17
CA GLU A 115 1.76 5.40 17.21
C GLU A 115 0.45 5.43 18.03
N GLU A 116 -0.03 6.61 18.36
CA GLU A 116 -1.05 6.82 19.41
C GLU A 116 -2.04 7.93 19.05
N LEU A 117 -3.25 7.81 19.59
CA LEU A 117 -4.27 8.86 19.58
C LEU A 117 -4.53 9.31 21.02
N GLU A 118 -4.42 10.59 21.28
CA GLU A 118 -4.71 11.20 22.57
C GLU A 118 -5.78 12.28 22.43
N ILE A 119 -6.75 12.32 23.35
CA ILE A 119 -7.76 13.37 23.44
C ILE A 119 -7.82 13.92 24.85
N ASN A 120 -8.08 15.22 24.97
CA ASN A 120 -8.19 15.94 26.23
C ASN A 120 -9.43 16.82 26.23
N ASP A 121 -10.10 16.86 27.37
CA ASP A 121 -11.23 17.73 27.67
C ASP A 121 -11.00 18.38 29.03
N LEU A 122 -10.92 19.70 29.03
CA LEU A 122 -10.81 20.53 30.22
C LEU A 122 -12.11 21.29 30.41
N ASN A 123 -12.79 21.05 31.53
CA ASN A 123 -13.94 21.81 31.99
C ASN A 123 -13.56 22.63 33.24
N PRO A 124 -13.27 23.94 33.08
CA PRO A 124 -12.87 24.79 34.21
C PRO A 124 -13.99 25.01 35.23
N GLU A 125 -15.25 25.04 34.81
CA GLU A 125 -16.41 25.29 35.68
C GLU A 125 -16.61 24.14 36.67
N LEU A 126 -16.49 22.90 36.20
CA LEU A 126 -16.53 21.71 37.06
C LEU A 126 -15.20 21.43 37.76
N GLY A 127 -14.12 22.11 37.36
CA GLY A 127 -12.76 21.86 37.84
C GLY A 127 -12.29 20.43 37.52
N ILE A 128 -12.61 19.93 36.32
CA ILE A 128 -12.25 18.57 35.88
C ILE A 128 -11.44 18.62 34.58
N GLU A 129 -10.38 17.82 34.54
CA GLU A 129 -9.68 17.48 33.32
C GLU A 129 -9.80 15.97 33.05
N THR A 130 -10.24 15.62 31.84
CA THR A 130 -10.33 14.24 31.36
C THR A 130 -9.39 14.05 30.17
N ASN A 131 -8.58 13.00 30.20
CA ASN A 131 -7.68 12.64 29.13
C ASN A 131 -7.85 11.16 28.77
N VAL A 132 -7.85 10.86 27.46
CA VAL A 132 -7.87 9.50 26.96
C VAL A 132 -6.73 9.30 25.99
N LEU A 133 -5.98 8.21 26.16
CA LEU A 133 -4.91 7.78 25.28
C LEU A 133 -5.19 6.36 24.77
N TYR A 134 -5.03 6.15 23.47
CA TYR A 134 -5.23 4.89 22.79
C TYR A 134 -3.93 4.34 22.19
N PHE A 135 -3.64 3.07 22.44
CA PHE A 135 -2.55 2.35 21.78
C PHE A 135 -2.82 0.84 21.69
N PRO A 136 -2.38 0.14 20.62
CA PRO A 136 -2.56 -1.30 20.50
C PRO A 136 -1.55 -2.09 21.35
N LEU A 137 -1.92 -3.29 21.78
CA LEU A 137 -0.97 -4.28 22.31
C LEU A 137 -0.11 -4.85 21.18
N VAL A 138 1.16 -5.10 21.51
CA VAL A 138 2.17 -5.66 20.60
C VAL A 138 2.94 -6.80 21.26
N ASN A 139 3.48 -7.69 20.44
CA ASN A 139 4.19 -8.91 20.83
C ASN A 139 3.40 -9.77 21.83
N GLU A 140 2.10 -9.94 21.57
CA GLU A 140 1.22 -10.82 22.34
C GLU A 140 0.44 -11.73 21.38
N PRO A 141 0.13 -12.98 21.77
CA PRO A 141 -0.65 -13.93 20.97
C PRO A 141 -2.14 -13.57 20.89
N ILE A 142 -2.52 -12.38 21.34
CA ILE A 142 -3.87 -11.84 21.38
C ILE A 142 -3.82 -10.37 20.97
N PRO A 143 -4.62 -9.94 19.98
CA PRO A 143 -4.78 -8.54 19.65
C PRO A 143 -5.69 -7.84 20.67
N ALA A 144 -5.29 -6.65 21.11
CA ALA A 144 -6.16 -5.76 21.89
C ALA A 144 -5.83 -4.28 21.69
N LEU A 145 -6.83 -3.42 21.81
CA LEU A 145 -6.69 -1.99 22.02
C LEU A 145 -6.60 -1.72 23.53
N VAL A 146 -5.60 -0.94 23.94
CA VAL A 146 -5.51 -0.36 25.29
C VAL A 146 -6.03 1.07 25.23
N ARG A 147 -6.94 1.37 26.14
CA ARG A 147 -7.46 2.72 26.40
C ARG A 147 -7.05 3.13 27.81
N GLU A 148 -6.23 4.16 27.94
CA GLU A 148 -5.86 4.78 29.21
C GLU A 148 -6.73 6.02 29.43
N LEU A 149 -7.56 6.00 30.48
CA LEU A 149 -8.37 7.13 30.92
C LEU A 149 -7.74 7.75 32.17
N ARG A 150 -7.47 9.06 32.12
CA ARG A 150 -7.04 9.87 33.27
C ARG A 150 -8.10 10.90 33.59
N ILE A 151 -8.48 11.01 34.86
CA ILE A 151 -9.39 12.05 35.36
C ILE A 151 -8.73 12.75 36.53
N LYS A 152 -8.62 14.07 36.43
CA LYS A 152 -7.96 14.91 37.43
C LYS A 152 -8.93 15.93 38.01
N ASN A 153 -8.92 16.03 39.33
CA ASN A 153 -9.62 17.06 40.08
C ASN A 153 -8.74 18.31 40.18
N LEU A 154 -9.19 19.41 39.58
CA LEU A 154 -8.52 20.71 39.62
C LEU A 154 -9.02 21.61 40.75
N ASN A 155 -10.05 21.18 41.49
CA ASN A 155 -10.58 21.93 42.62
C ASN A 155 -9.62 21.86 43.83
N ALA A 156 -9.71 22.86 44.69
CA ALA A 156 -8.99 22.92 45.97
C ALA A 156 -9.54 21.97 47.04
N HIS A 157 -10.65 21.28 46.76
CA HIS A 157 -11.34 20.38 47.68
C HIS A 157 -11.57 19.00 47.03
N PRO A 158 -11.66 17.92 47.83
CA PRO A 158 -12.00 16.59 47.32
C PRO A 158 -13.40 16.57 46.71
N ILE A 159 -13.60 15.73 45.70
CA ILE A 159 -14.90 15.52 45.06
C ILE A 159 -15.31 14.05 45.15
N LYS A 160 -16.61 13.79 45.27
CA LYS A 160 -17.17 12.44 45.07
C LYS A 160 -17.48 12.28 43.59
N LEU A 161 -16.81 11.34 42.95
CA LEU A 161 -16.94 11.06 41.52
C LEU A 161 -17.56 9.68 41.30
N GLU A 162 -18.67 9.64 40.59
CA GLU A 162 -19.24 8.42 40.04
C GLU A 162 -18.97 8.39 38.54
N LEU A 163 -18.41 7.29 38.05
CA LEU A 163 -17.88 7.13 36.70
C LEU A 163 -18.57 5.96 36.01
N ILE A 164 -18.99 6.16 34.76
CA ILE A 164 -19.31 5.08 33.81
C ILE A 164 -18.47 5.29 32.56
N ASP A 165 -17.68 4.28 32.19
CA ASP A 165 -16.70 4.40 31.10
C ASP A 165 -16.59 3.12 30.27
N GLY A 166 -16.70 3.24 28.94
CA GLY A 166 -16.68 2.09 28.06
C GLY A 166 -17.45 2.26 26.76
N LEU A 167 -18.04 1.16 26.26
CA LEU A 167 -18.71 1.08 24.96
C LEU A 167 -20.20 0.76 25.12
N PRO A 168 -21.11 1.53 24.52
CA PRO A 168 -22.55 1.28 24.54
C PRO A 168 -22.97 0.10 23.66
N ARG A 169 -22.16 -0.25 22.66
CA ARG A 169 -22.36 -1.40 21.78
C ARG A 169 -21.06 -2.18 21.66
N PHE A 170 -21.13 -3.49 21.89
CA PHE A 170 -19.98 -4.38 21.83
C PHE A 170 -20.36 -5.66 21.09
N LEU A 171 -19.66 -6.00 20.00
CA LEU A 171 -20.04 -7.14 19.17
C LEU A 171 -19.43 -8.45 19.71
N PRO A 172 -20.25 -9.49 19.97
CA PRO A 172 -19.77 -10.82 20.28
C PRO A 172 -18.94 -11.48 19.16
N TYR A 173 -18.02 -12.35 19.55
CA TYR A 173 -17.28 -13.22 18.64
C TYR A 173 -18.22 -14.18 17.87
N GLY A 174 -17.94 -14.39 16.58
CA GLY A 174 -18.74 -15.24 15.69
C GLY A 174 -19.73 -14.48 14.79
N LEU A 175 -19.83 -13.16 14.96
CA LEU A 175 -20.62 -12.29 14.07
C LEU A 175 -19.83 -11.90 12.82
N ASN A 176 -20.51 -11.80 11.67
CA ASN A 176 -19.97 -11.27 10.41
C ASN A 176 -20.80 -10.07 9.92
N GLN A 177 -20.37 -9.42 8.83
CA GLN A 177 -21.10 -8.24 8.31
C GLN A 177 -22.53 -8.56 7.87
N ASN A 178 -22.78 -9.76 7.36
CA ASN A 178 -24.12 -10.15 6.92
C ASN A 178 -25.09 -10.25 8.09
N HIS A 179 -24.64 -10.83 9.22
CA HIS A 179 -25.43 -10.91 10.44
C HIS A 179 -25.86 -9.53 10.93
N LEU A 180 -24.91 -8.57 10.95
CA LEU A 180 -25.15 -7.21 11.46
C LEU A 180 -26.06 -6.38 10.57
N LYS A 181 -26.06 -6.61 9.25
CA LYS A 181 -26.80 -5.78 8.29
C LYS A 181 -28.16 -6.33 7.89
N PHE A 182 -28.29 -7.66 7.79
CA PHE A 182 -29.47 -8.28 7.18
C PHE A 182 -30.36 -9.00 8.18
N ILE A 183 -29.81 -9.49 9.30
CA ILE A 183 -30.57 -10.20 10.35
C ILE A 183 -30.27 -9.72 11.78
N PRO A 184 -30.06 -8.41 12.04
CA PRO A 184 -29.57 -7.94 13.34
C PRO A 184 -30.47 -8.33 14.52
N GLN A 185 -31.80 -8.29 14.35
CA GLN A 185 -32.74 -8.67 15.42
C GLN A 185 -32.73 -10.18 15.70
N HIS A 186 -32.57 -11.01 14.68
CA HIS A 186 -32.57 -12.46 14.83
C HIS A 186 -31.28 -12.94 15.49
N ILE A 187 -30.13 -12.41 15.06
CA ILE A 187 -28.83 -12.84 15.57
C ILE A 187 -28.61 -12.46 17.04
N GLU A 188 -29.30 -11.44 17.57
CA GLU A 188 -29.30 -11.11 19.00
C GLU A 188 -29.67 -12.29 19.89
N ALA A 189 -30.62 -13.13 19.48
CA ALA A 189 -31.02 -14.33 20.23
C ALA A 189 -29.88 -15.33 20.47
N MET A 190 -28.82 -15.24 19.67
CA MET A 190 -27.62 -16.07 19.78
C MET A 190 -26.49 -15.39 20.56
N MET A 191 -26.58 -14.10 20.87
CA MET A 191 -25.53 -13.37 21.59
C MET A 191 -25.50 -13.75 23.08
N GLY A 192 -24.29 -13.83 23.64
CA GLY A 192 -24.07 -14.12 25.05
C GLY A 192 -22.86 -13.39 25.64
N VAL A 193 -22.94 -13.10 26.94
CA VAL A 193 -21.86 -12.54 27.76
C VAL A 193 -21.58 -13.46 28.94
N GLU A 194 -20.32 -13.85 29.08
CA GLU A 194 -19.81 -14.71 30.15
C GLU A 194 -18.75 -13.97 30.96
N GLN A 195 -18.45 -14.45 32.16
CA GLN A 195 -17.30 -14.00 32.94
C GLN A 195 -16.25 -15.11 33.03
N LEU A 196 -15.00 -14.75 32.72
CA LEU A 196 -13.84 -15.63 32.82
C LEU A 196 -12.74 -14.94 33.64
N ASP A 197 -12.38 -15.48 34.81
CA ASP A 197 -11.35 -14.91 35.70
C ASP A 197 -11.53 -13.41 36.00
N GLY A 198 -12.79 -12.95 36.04
CA GLY A 198 -13.13 -11.55 36.25
C GLY A 198 -13.02 -10.66 35.02
N VAL A 199 -13.00 -11.23 33.82
CA VAL A 199 -13.05 -10.54 32.51
C VAL A 199 -14.39 -10.82 31.84
N LEU A 200 -14.99 -9.83 31.17
CA LEU A 200 -16.17 -10.05 30.33
C LEU A 200 -15.76 -10.69 29.01
N LEU A 201 -16.46 -11.75 28.61
CA LEU A 201 -16.22 -12.51 27.39
C LEU A 201 -17.51 -12.59 26.57
N PHE A 202 -17.47 -12.05 25.35
CA PHE A 202 -18.60 -11.87 24.45
C PHE A 202 -18.47 -12.83 23.26
N ARG A 203 -19.43 -13.74 23.11
CA ARG A 203 -19.47 -14.71 22.01
C ARG A 203 -20.89 -15.13 21.66
N LEU A 204 -21.10 -15.64 20.45
CA LEU A 204 -22.34 -16.35 20.14
C LEU A 204 -22.42 -17.66 20.93
N LYS A 205 -23.62 -18.02 21.39
CA LYS A 205 -23.93 -19.25 22.10
C LYS A 205 -23.70 -20.50 21.24
N GLN A 206 -23.85 -20.36 19.93
CA GLN A 206 -23.64 -21.40 18.93
C GLN A 206 -23.30 -20.81 17.55
N THR A 207 -22.86 -21.67 16.62
CA THR A 207 -22.69 -21.34 15.19
C THR A 207 -24.01 -20.81 14.59
N PRO A 208 -24.00 -19.64 13.93
CA PRO A 208 -25.21 -19.01 13.41
C PRO A 208 -25.67 -19.54 12.04
N GLU A 209 -24.84 -20.33 11.35
CA GLU A 209 -25.17 -20.85 10.03
C GLU A 209 -26.30 -21.90 10.08
N ASP A 210 -27.16 -21.89 9.06
CA ASP A 210 -28.22 -22.90 8.87
C ASP A 210 -27.62 -24.19 8.29
N ILE A 211 -26.95 -24.95 9.16
CA ILE A 211 -26.25 -26.19 8.83
C ILE A 211 -26.58 -27.30 9.84
N SER A 212 -26.42 -28.56 9.44
CA SER A 212 -26.69 -29.72 10.31
C SER A 212 -25.68 -29.90 11.45
N GLN A 213 -24.49 -29.32 11.32
CA GLN A 213 -23.43 -29.39 12.33
C GLN A 213 -23.35 -28.07 13.09
N VAL A 214 -24.09 -27.99 14.20
CA VAL A 214 -24.07 -26.84 15.12
C VAL A 214 -23.02 -27.06 16.20
N GLY A 215 -22.25 -26.03 16.54
CA GLY A 215 -21.18 -26.09 17.54
C GLY A 215 -21.09 -24.85 18.42
N LYS A 216 -20.32 -24.93 19.51
CA LYS A 216 -19.99 -23.77 20.37
C LYS A 216 -18.72 -23.08 19.90
N PHE A 217 -18.61 -21.78 20.15
CA PHE A 217 -17.38 -21.04 19.94
C PHE A 217 -16.45 -21.13 21.15
N HIS A 218 -15.19 -21.52 20.92
CA HIS A 218 -14.17 -21.56 21.96
C HIS A 218 -13.50 -20.19 22.22
N GLY A 219 -13.50 -19.32 21.20
CA GLY A 219 -12.99 -17.96 21.29
C GLY A 219 -14.03 -16.96 21.81
N GLY A 220 -13.60 -15.72 22.00
CA GLY A 220 -14.46 -14.64 22.47
C GLY A 220 -13.81 -13.26 22.32
N ASN A 221 -14.63 -12.24 22.10
CA ASN A 221 -14.19 -10.85 22.24
C ASN A 221 -14.24 -10.50 23.73
N PHE A 222 -13.30 -9.72 24.26
CA PHE A 222 -13.22 -9.48 25.71
C PHE A 222 -13.08 -8.02 26.08
N TYR A 223 -13.53 -7.71 27.31
CA TYR A 223 -13.41 -6.40 27.94
C TYR A 223 -12.95 -6.55 29.40
N LEU A 224 -11.97 -5.76 29.81
CA LEU A 224 -11.53 -5.65 31.21
C LEU A 224 -10.99 -4.26 31.51
N THR A 225 -10.98 -3.89 32.79
CA THR A 225 -10.37 -2.65 33.28
C THR A 225 -9.46 -2.91 34.47
N ILE A 226 -8.30 -2.26 34.49
CA ILE A 226 -7.26 -2.35 35.53
C ILE A 226 -6.91 -0.92 36.00
N PRO A 227 -7.03 -0.58 37.30
CA PRO A 227 -6.50 0.66 37.85
C PRO A 227 -4.97 0.60 37.87
N SER A 228 -4.34 1.74 37.56
CA SER A 228 -2.88 1.86 37.55
C SER A 228 -2.24 1.54 38.91
N GLU A 229 -2.92 1.88 40.01
CA GLU A 229 -2.38 1.75 41.38
C GLU A 229 -2.42 0.32 41.93
N GLU A 230 -3.47 -0.43 41.62
CA GLU A 230 -3.73 -1.75 42.21
C GLU A 230 -3.31 -2.93 41.31
N ASN A 231 -3.14 -2.68 40.01
CA ASN A 231 -2.82 -3.67 38.98
C ASN A 231 -3.68 -4.95 39.02
N LYS A 232 -4.94 -4.79 39.45
CA LYS A 232 -5.94 -5.84 39.62
C LYS A 232 -7.17 -5.54 38.76
N ILE A 233 -7.77 -6.58 38.20
CA ILE A 233 -8.95 -6.45 37.35
C ILE A 233 -10.17 -6.11 38.21
N LEU A 234 -10.97 -5.13 37.76
CA LEU A 234 -12.20 -4.66 38.42
C LEU A 234 -13.40 -5.57 38.15
N LYS A 235 -13.26 -6.86 38.46
CA LYS A 235 -14.21 -7.92 38.11
C LYS A 235 -15.69 -7.67 38.45
N ASP A 236 -15.96 -6.94 39.54
CA ASP A 236 -17.31 -6.69 40.06
C ASP A 236 -17.87 -5.32 39.65
N HIS A 237 -17.22 -4.62 38.71
CA HIS A 237 -17.54 -3.25 38.31
C HIS A 237 -17.98 -3.12 36.87
N PHE A 238 -18.37 -4.22 36.23
CA PHE A 238 -18.74 -4.20 34.82
C PHE A 238 -20.26 -4.16 34.62
N ILE A 239 -20.67 -3.37 33.62
CA ILE A 239 -22.03 -3.36 33.09
C ILE A 239 -21.97 -3.85 31.64
N ALA A 240 -22.64 -4.97 31.36
CA ALA A 240 -22.75 -5.59 30.04
C ALA A 240 -24.15 -5.44 29.42
N ASP A 241 -25.12 -4.99 30.21
CA ASP A 241 -26.49 -4.73 29.78
C ASP A 241 -26.74 -3.22 29.58
N PRO A 242 -26.95 -2.74 28.33
CA PRO A 242 -27.13 -1.31 28.08
C PRO A 242 -28.35 -0.70 28.79
N SER A 243 -29.41 -1.48 29.07
CA SER A 243 -30.59 -0.93 29.74
C SER A 243 -30.35 -0.51 31.19
N VAL A 244 -29.27 -1.00 31.80
CA VAL A 244 -28.85 -0.58 33.15
C VAL A 244 -28.38 0.88 33.17
N ILE A 245 -27.88 1.40 32.04
CA ILE A 245 -27.35 2.77 31.93
C ILE A 245 -28.35 3.68 31.21
N PHE A 246 -28.92 3.20 30.10
CA PHE A 246 -29.71 4.01 29.17
C PHE A 246 -31.23 3.79 29.29
N GLY A 247 -31.68 2.79 30.05
CA GLY A 247 -33.09 2.42 30.15
C GLY A 247 -33.60 1.79 28.85
N GLU A 248 -34.81 2.16 28.42
CA GLU A 248 -35.42 1.65 27.18
C GLU A 248 -34.89 2.33 25.90
N SER A 249 -34.01 3.34 26.04
CA SER A 249 -33.44 4.05 24.89
C SER A 249 -32.49 3.15 24.08
N GLN A 250 -32.94 2.80 22.87
CA GLN A 250 -32.15 2.03 21.90
C GLN A 250 -31.15 2.91 21.12
N THR A 251 -31.22 4.23 21.26
CA THR A 251 -30.33 5.19 20.58
C THR A 251 -29.07 5.50 21.39
N TYR A 252 -29.04 5.12 22.67
CA TYR A 252 -27.95 5.41 23.62
C TYR A 252 -27.59 6.89 23.67
N ASP A 253 -28.58 7.76 23.51
CA ASP A 253 -28.41 9.21 23.45
C ASP A 253 -27.95 9.81 24.79
N HIS A 254 -28.64 9.47 25.88
CA HIS A 254 -28.39 10.00 27.22
C HIS A 254 -28.46 8.89 28.28
N PRO A 255 -27.60 8.90 29.32
CA PRO A 255 -27.55 7.83 30.32
C PRO A 255 -28.64 8.01 31.39
N TRP A 256 -29.92 7.94 30.98
CA TRP A 256 -31.11 8.24 31.79
C TRP A 256 -31.11 7.56 33.17
N VAL A 257 -30.75 6.27 33.23
CA VAL A 257 -30.77 5.51 34.49
C VAL A 257 -29.59 5.89 35.37
N PHE A 258 -28.42 6.16 34.77
CA PHE A 258 -27.27 6.63 35.53
C PHE A 258 -27.46 8.04 36.07
N GLU A 259 -28.21 8.93 35.40
CA GLU A 259 -28.50 10.25 35.95
C GLU A 259 -29.26 10.15 37.29
N GLU A 260 -30.25 9.27 37.36
CA GLU A 260 -31.11 9.12 38.53
C GLU A 260 -30.50 8.25 39.65
N LYS A 261 -29.70 7.22 39.29
CA LYS A 261 -29.21 6.21 40.25
C LYS A 261 -27.71 6.32 40.53
N SER A 262 -27.27 5.88 41.70
CA SER A 262 -25.84 5.77 42.01
C SER A 262 -25.21 4.58 41.30
N VAL A 263 -23.89 4.61 41.04
CA VAL A 263 -23.13 3.47 40.49
C VAL A 263 -23.33 2.21 41.34
N GLN A 264 -23.39 2.36 42.67
CA GLN A 264 -23.62 1.23 43.57
C GLN A 264 -24.99 0.60 43.36
N ASP A 265 -26.00 1.40 43.04
CA ASP A 265 -27.34 0.89 42.74
C ASP A 265 -27.40 0.25 41.35
N LEU A 266 -26.71 0.83 40.35
CA LEU A 266 -26.61 0.24 39.02
C LEU A 266 -25.96 -1.14 39.03
N LEU A 267 -24.86 -1.30 39.77
CA LEU A 267 -24.15 -2.58 39.87
C LEU A 267 -24.95 -3.68 40.60
N LYS A 268 -25.99 -3.30 41.38
CA LYS A 268 -26.91 -4.25 42.01
C LYS A 268 -28.07 -4.67 41.09
N VAL A 269 -28.30 -3.96 39.99
CA VAL A 269 -29.35 -4.32 39.03
C VAL A 269 -28.99 -5.65 38.39
N LYS A 270 -29.96 -6.57 38.32
CA LYS A 270 -29.81 -7.84 37.60
C LYS A 270 -29.66 -7.55 36.10
N GLN A 271 -28.45 -7.77 35.58
CA GLN A 271 -28.13 -7.56 34.18
C GLN A 271 -28.58 -8.74 33.31
N ILE A 272 -29.01 -8.46 32.07
CA ILE A 272 -29.33 -9.48 31.08
C ILE A 272 -28.13 -9.70 30.16
N HIS A 273 -27.56 -10.91 30.20
CA HIS A 273 -26.34 -11.28 29.47
C HIS A 273 -26.60 -12.09 28.18
N GLU A 274 -27.85 -12.19 27.74
CA GLU A 274 -28.23 -12.97 26.56
C GLU A 274 -29.36 -12.30 25.78
N ASN A 275 -29.53 -12.70 24.51
CA ASN A 275 -30.64 -12.30 23.65
C ASN A 275 -30.75 -10.77 23.39
N ARG A 276 -29.62 -10.06 23.47
CA ARG A 276 -29.53 -8.62 23.17
C ARG A 276 -28.12 -8.26 22.73
N THR A 277 -27.99 -7.19 21.94
CA THR A 277 -26.68 -6.59 21.68
C THR A 277 -26.12 -6.01 22.99
N PRO A 278 -24.97 -6.51 23.48
CA PRO A 278 -24.45 -6.10 24.79
C PRO A 278 -23.66 -4.79 24.71
N CYS A 279 -23.46 -4.17 25.88
CA CYS A 279 -22.50 -3.08 26.08
C CYS A 279 -21.27 -3.59 26.84
N ALA A 280 -20.27 -2.74 27.05
CA ALA A 280 -19.10 -3.05 27.86
C ALA A 280 -18.63 -1.79 28.59
N PHE A 281 -19.13 -1.59 29.81
CA PHE A 281 -18.78 -0.45 30.67
C PHE A 281 -18.12 -0.88 31.97
N THR A 282 -17.25 -0.03 32.48
CA THR A 282 -16.77 -0.03 33.87
C THR A 282 -17.47 1.07 34.65
N ALA A 283 -18.01 0.74 35.82
CA ALA A 283 -18.69 1.68 36.70
C ALA A 283 -17.98 1.76 38.05
N LEU A 284 -17.59 2.97 38.50
CA LEU A 284 -16.85 3.18 39.74
C LEU A 284 -17.41 4.34 40.56
N SER A 285 -17.29 4.24 41.89
CA SER A 285 -17.52 5.37 42.82
C SER A 285 -16.23 5.63 43.58
N LEU A 286 -15.73 6.86 43.49
CA LEU A 286 -14.40 7.25 43.92
C LEU A 286 -14.47 8.58 44.69
N ASN A 287 -13.62 8.75 45.69
CA ASN A 287 -13.38 10.03 46.33
C ASN A 287 -12.05 10.57 45.81
N LEU A 288 -12.09 11.59 44.95
CA LEU A 288 -10.91 12.13 44.29
C LEU A 288 -10.38 13.34 45.08
N PRO A 289 -9.18 13.29 45.69
CA PRO A 289 -8.62 14.39 46.47
C PRO A 289 -8.45 15.67 45.65
N ALA A 290 -8.27 16.82 46.32
CA ALA A 290 -7.87 18.06 45.67
C ALA A 290 -6.54 17.86 44.91
N GLY A 291 -6.50 18.21 43.62
CA GLY A 291 -5.34 17.97 42.76
C GLY A 291 -5.07 16.50 42.41
N GLY A 292 -5.87 15.55 42.94
CA GLY A 292 -5.71 14.12 42.72
C GLY A 292 -6.10 13.69 41.30
N GLU A 293 -5.50 12.58 40.85
CA GLU A 293 -5.74 11.99 39.53
C GLU A 293 -5.98 10.49 39.68
N ILE A 294 -6.91 9.94 38.90
CA ILE A 294 -7.07 8.50 38.72
C ILE A 294 -6.64 8.10 37.32
N THR A 295 -6.08 6.90 37.18
CA THR A 295 -5.73 6.31 35.87
C THR A 295 -6.31 4.91 35.76
N LEU A 296 -7.12 4.68 34.74
CA LEU A 296 -7.74 3.39 34.41
C LEU A 296 -7.28 2.91 33.04
N TYR A 297 -6.96 1.63 32.95
CA TYR A 297 -6.64 0.97 31.68
C TYR A 297 -7.73 -0.01 31.31
N SER A 298 -8.47 0.29 30.25
CA SER A 298 -9.44 -0.63 29.65
C SER A 298 -8.84 -1.33 28.45
N LEU A 299 -9.01 -2.65 28.38
CA LEU A 299 -8.52 -3.47 27.27
C LEU A 299 -9.68 -4.10 26.53
N ILE A 300 -9.67 -3.96 25.20
CA ILE A 300 -10.67 -4.51 24.31
C ILE A 300 -9.97 -5.36 23.26
N GLY A 301 -10.26 -6.65 23.23
CA GLY A 301 -9.53 -7.59 22.39
C GLY A 301 -10.36 -8.77 21.92
N SER A 302 -9.71 -9.69 21.21
CA SER A 302 -10.30 -10.95 20.76
C SER A 302 -9.36 -12.10 21.05
N THR A 303 -9.84 -13.17 21.64
CA THR A 303 -9.06 -14.38 21.92
C THR A 303 -9.62 -15.55 21.12
N PRO A 304 -8.76 -16.41 20.53
CA PRO A 304 -9.22 -17.62 19.86
C PRO A 304 -9.65 -18.72 20.84
N ASP A 305 -9.19 -18.64 22.10
CA ASP A 305 -9.51 -19.58 23.17
C ASP A 305 -9.31 -18.95 24.57
N GLU A 306 -9.86 -19.60 25.60
CA GLU A 306 -9.80 -19.12 26.98
C GLU A 306 -8.40 -19.23 27.60
N GLU A 307 -7.56 -20.19 27.18
CA GLU A 307 -6.23 -20.41 27.76
C GLU A 307 -5.28 -19.26 27.40
N LYS A 308 -5.27 -18.83 26.13
CA LYS A 308 -4.48 -17.69 25.68
C LYS A 308 -4.89 -16.42 26.42
N LEU A 309 -6.19 -16.22 26.67
CA LEU A 309 -6.65 -15.08 27.47
C LEU A 309 -6.10 -15.16 28.89
N ARG A 310 -6.23 -16.30 29.58
CA ARG A 310 -5.64 -16.51 30.92
C ARG A 310 -4.13 -16.23 30.94
N ASN A 311 -3.41 -16.59 29.88
CA ASN A 311 -1.98 -16.31 29.77
C ASN A 311 -1.69 -14.81 29.62
N LEU A 312 -2.46 -14.07 28.82
CA LEU A 312 -2.39 -12.61 28.77
C LEU A 312 -2.67 -11.99 30.14
N LEU A 313 -3.69 -12.47 30.88
CA LEU A 313 -3.99 -11.95 32.22
C LEU A 313 -2.82 -12.11 33.20
N LYS A 314 -2.03 -13.19 33.10
CA LYS A 314 -0.79 -13.35 33.89
C LYS A 314 0.25 -12.29 33.55
N VAL A 315 0.35 -11.87 32.29
CA VAL A 315 1.25 -10.79 31.86
C VAL A 315 0.76 -9.45 32.41
N LEU A 316 -0.53 -9.17 32.31
CA LEU A 316 -1.14 -7.91 32.74
C LEU A 316 -1.03 -7.68 34.25
N ARG A 317 -1.15 -8.75 35.07
CA ARG A 317 -0.97 -8.70 36.54
C ARG A 317 0.44 -8.30 37.00
N LYS A 318 1.43 -8.18 36.11
CA LYS A 318 2.76 -7.65 36.45
C LYS A 318 2.73 -6.12 36.51
N LYS A 319 3.36 -5.55 37.54
CA LYS A 319 3.46 -4.09 37.71
C LYS A 319 4.03 -3.41 36.46
N ASN A 320 3.40 -2.30 36.05
CA ASN A 320 3.77 -1.50 34.88
C ASN A 320 3.75 -2.25 33.53
N SER A 321 3.04 -3.38 33.43
CA SER A 321 2.97 -4.19 32.20
C SER A 321 2.50 -3.38 30.99
N LEU A 322 1.39 -2.65 31.11
CA LEU A 322 0.80 -1.85 30.04
C LEU A 322 1.68 -0.68 29.60
N ARG A 323 2.32 0.00 30.55
CA ARG A 323 3.30 1.05 30.25
C ARG A 323 4.49 0.51 29.45
N ARG A 324 5.02 -0.66 29.83
CA ARG A 324 6.08 -1.33 29.05
C ARG A 324 5.60 -1.72 27.66
N LYS A 325 4.36 -2.19 27.52
CA LYS A 325 3.77 -2.52 26.21
C LYS A 325 3.60 -1.31 25.32
N ARG A 326 3.23 -0.15 25.89
CA ARG A 326 3.25 1.14 25.20
C ARG A 326 4.66 1.49 24.71
N GLU A 327 5.68 1.38 25.57
CA GLU A 327 7.09 1.63 25.20
C GLU A 327 7.59 0.68 24.10
N GLU A 328 7.19 -0.61 24.14
CA GLU A 328 7.46 -1.59 23.08
C GLU A 328 6.82 -1.17 21.75
N HIS A 329 5.56 -0.74 21.77
CA HIS A 329 4.84 -0.25 20.59
C HIS A 329 5.52 0.98 19.98
N LEU A 330 5.78 2.01 20.78
CA LEU A 330 6.51 3.22 20.35
C LEU A 330 7.86 2.87 19.73
N LYS A 331 8.58 1.92 20.32
CA LYS A 331 9.88 1.45 19.81
C LYS A 331 9.75 0.77 18.45
N ILE A 332 8.77 -0.12 18.26
CA ILE A 332 8.55 -0.82 16.98
C ILE A 332 8.30 0.19 15.87
N ILE A 333 7.36 1.12 16.07
CA ILE A 333 7.03 2.12 15.06
C ILE A 333 8.22 3.05 14.78
N GLY A 334 8.89 3.52 15.84
CA GLY A 334 10.09 4.37 15.71
C GLY A 334 11.25 3.68 14.98
N GLN A 335 11.45 2.37 15.17
CA GLN A 335 12.44 1.58 14.43
C GLN A 335 12.11 1.50 12.94
N ILE A 336 10.82 1.34 12.59
CA ILE A 336 10.40 1.32 11.18
C ILE A 336 10.62 2.71 10.56
N LYS A 337 10.07 3.78 11.15
CA LYS A 337 10.21 5.18 10.69
C LYS A 337 11.67 5.61 10.50
N SER A 338 12.57 5.15 11.38
CA SER A 338 14.00 5.52 11.33
C SER A 338 14.75 5.08 10.07
N HIS A 339 14.20 4.20 9.22
CA HIS A 339 14.84 3.84 7.95
C HIS A 339 14.90 5.01 6.96
N ALA A 340 13.96 5.96 7.06
CA ALA A 340 13.95 7.22 6.30
C ALA A 340 14.22 8.43 7.21
N PHE A 341 14.99 8.24 8.29
CA PHE A 341 15.41 9.34 9.17
C PHE A 341 16.01 10.47 8.34
N THR A 342 15.52 11.69 8.56
CA THR A 342 15.87 12.91 7.83
C THR A 342 15.96 14.06 8.83
N VAL A 343 16.93 14.94 8.63
CA VAL A 343 17.10 16.19 9.37
C VAL A 343 17.44 17.31 8.40
N SER A 344 16.59 18.32 8.39
CA SER A 344 16.70 19.52 7.59
C SER A 344 16.33 20.76 8.43
N SER A 345 16.13 21.89 7.77
CA SER A 345 15.57 23.10 8.39
C SER A 345 14.04 23.07 8.49
N SER A 346 13.36 22.11 7.85
CA SER A 346 11.91 21.92 7.95
C SER A 346 11.61 20.61 8.65
N THR A 347 11.09 20.74 9.86
CA THR A 347 10.76 19.58 10.68
C THR A 347 9.57 18.82 10.11
N GLU A 348 8.61 19.53 9.51
CA GLU A 348 7.44 18.98 8.84
C GLU A 348 7.87 18.05 7.70
N PHE A 349 8.81 18.51 6.86
CA PHE A 349 9.39 17.70 5.80
C PHE A 349 10.12 16.46 6.35
N ASP A 350 10.89 16.62 7.42
CA ASP A 350 11.65 15.53 8.05
C ASP A 350 10.74 14.43 8.61
N GLN A 351 9.66 14.82 9.29
CA GLN A 351 8.68 13.89 9.85
C GLN A 351 7.84 13.25 8.75
N TYR A 352 7.45 14.02 7.72
CA TYR A 352 6.73 13.51 6.57
C TYR A 352 7.52 12.45 5.80
N CYS A 353 8.84 12.61 5.61
CA CYS A 353 9.69 11.58 4.99
C CYS A 353 9.66 10.26 5.76
N GLN A 354 9.74 10.33 7.09
CA GLN A 354 9.71 9.15 7.97
C GLN A 354 8.32 8.48 7.98
N GLN A 355 7.26 9.28 8.07
CA GLN A 355 5.88 8.79 7.99
C GLN A 355 5.58 8.16 6.62
N THR A 356 6.06 8.76 5.54
CA THR A 356 5.91 8.23 4.18
C THR A 356 6.54 6.84 4.04
N PHE A 357 7.73 6.62 4.63
CA PHE A 357 8.34 5.28 4.64
C PHE A 357 7.49 4.29 5.43
N PHE A 358 6.98 4.71 6.58
CA PHE A 358 6.10 3.88 7.40
C PHE A 358 4.83 3.48 6.65
N ASP A 359 4.16 4.41 5.99
CA ASP A 359 2.96 4.12 5.20
C ASP A 359 3.26 3.28 3.95
N ASN A 360 4.44 3.43 3.35
CA ASN A 360 4.93 2.54 2.29
C ASN A 360 5.11 1.10 2.80
N VAL A 361 5.53 0.91 4.06
CA VAL A 361 5.62 -0.42 4.70
C VAL A 361 4.24 -1.01 4.94
N LEU A 362 3.25 -0.23 5.37
CA LEU A 362 1.90 -0.75 5.59
C LEU A 362 1.22 -1.26 4.31
N ARG A 363 1.59 -0.73 3.14
CA ARG A 363 1.05 -1.14 1.83
C ARG A 363 1.97 -2.06 1.02
N GLY A 364 3.29 -2.01 1.25
CA GLY A 364 4.28 -2.80 0.51
C GLY A 364 4.88 -3.97 1.29
N GLY A 365 4.82 -3.87 2.61
CA GLY A 365 5.44 -4.76 3.59
C GLY A 365 6.90 -4.46 3.88
N MET A 366 7.34 -4.79 5.10
CA MET A 366 8.73 -4.71 5.55
C MET A 366 9.46 -6.02 5.23
N PRO A 367 10.58 -6.00 4.49
CA PRO A 367 11.25 -7.23 4.11
C PRO A 367 11.96 -7.89 5.29
N LEU A 368 11.79 -9.20 5.39
CA LEU A 368 12.50 -10.13 6.26
C LEU A 368 13.16 -11.18 5.36
N VAL A 369 14.49 -11.17 5.31
CA VAL A 369 15.26 -12.09 4.47
C VAL A 369 15.42 -13.42 5.19
N LEU A 370 14.91 -14.49 4.56
CA LEU A 370 14.94 -15.86 5.06
C LEU A 370 15.75 -16.76 4.12
N ARG A 371 16.35 -17.82 4.66
CA ARG A 371 17.04 -18.86 3.86
C ARG A 371 16.16 -20.09 3.77
N THR A 372 16.08 -20.67 2.57
CA THR A 372 15.26 -21.84 2.28
C THR A 372 16.09 -22.93 1.61
N ALA A 373 15.52 -24.13 1.40
CA ALA A 373 16.15 -25.22 0.66
C ALA A 373 16.58 -24.78 -0.76
N ARG A 374 15.82 -23.85 -1.38
CA ARG A 374 16.05 -23.35 -2.74
C ARG A 374 16.76 -21.98 -2.78
N GLY A 375 17.31 -21.52 -1.66
CA GLY A 375 18.04 -20.26 -1.56
C GLY A 375 17.28 -19.16 -0.79
N LYS A 376 17.57 -17.91 -1.11
CA LYS A 376 17.03 -16.75 -0.39
C LYS A 376 15.54 -16.52 -0.71
N SER A 377 14.73 -16.29 0.31
CA SER A 377 13.34 -15.83 0.24
C SER A 377 13.20 -14.50 0.97
N VAL A 378 12.36 -13.58 0.47
CA VAL A 378 12.08 -12.31 1.17
C VAL A 378 10.61 -12.28 1.55
N PHE A 379 10.36 -12.51 2.84
CA PHE A 379 9.04 -12.42 3.45
C PHE A 379 8.70 -10.96 3.77
N HIS A 380 7.46 -10.53 3.56
CA HIS A 380 7.09 -9.11 3.72
C HIS A 380 6.07 -8.95 4.85
N LEU A 381 6.52 -8.42 5.98
CA LEU A 381 5.69 -8.19 7.17
C LEU A 381 4.76 -6.98 6.99
N TYR A 382 3.59 -7.00 7.61
CA TYR A 382 2.67 -5.87 7.78
C TYR A 382 1.94 -5.36 6.54
N SER A 383 2.15 -5.96 5.35
CA SER A 383 1.44 -5.56 4.13
C SER A 383 -0.06 -5.88 4.23
N ARG A 384 -0.89 -5.05 3.60
CA ARG A 384 -2.35 -5.23 3.45
C ARG A 384 -2.94 -4.36 2.34
N ILE A 385 -4.03 -4.84 1.76
CA ILE A 385 -4.93 -4.03 0.94
C ILE A 385 -5.43 -2.81 1.74
N HIS A 386 -5.43 -1.67 1.06
CA HIS A 386 -5.69 -0.34 1.61
C HIS A 386 -7.19 -0.01 1.73
N GLY A 387 -7.91 -0.82 2.51
CA GLY A 387 -9.29 -0.55 2.93
C GLY A 387 -9.35 0.27 4.22
N ASP A 388 -10.23 1.27 4.25
CA ASP A 388 -10.53 2.12 5.42
C ASP A 388 -11.92 2.75 5.28
N LEU A 389 -12.29 3.66 6.20
CA LEU A 389 -13.62 4.29 6.23
C LEU A 389 -13.93 5.15 4.98
N GLU A 390 -12.92 5.74 4.33
CA GLU A 390 -13.04 6.55 3.11
C GLU A 390 -12.79 5.73 1.82
N ARG A 391 -12.31 4.48 1.98
CA ARG A 391 -12.16 3.43 0.93
C ARG A 391 -12.92 2.17 1.34
N ASP A 392 -14.18 2.35 1.69
CA ASP A 392 -15.07 1.31 2.21
C ASP A 392 -15.36 0.17 1.23
N TYR A 393 -15.14 0.41 -0.07
CA TYR A 393 -15.22 -0.57 -1.15
C TYR A 393 -14.05 -1.56 -1.21
N HIS A 394 -12.93 -1.31 -0.52
CA HIS A 394 -11.82 -2.26 -0.43
C HIS A 394 -11.99 -3.20 0.77
N TYR A 395 -11.85 -4.50 0.54
CA TYR A 395 -11.86 -5.53 1.57
C TYR A 395 -10.42 -5.76 2.07
N LEU A 396 -10.17 -5.47 3.36
CA LEU A 396 -8.87 -5.59 3.97
C LEU A 396 -8.72 -6.93 4.69
N ILE A 397 -7.49 -7.44 4.74
CA ILE A 397 -7.11 -8.63 5.51
C ILE A 397 -5.80 -8.34 6.24
N LEU A 398 -5.83 -8.45 7.57
CA LEU A 398 -4.69 -8.46 8.49
C LEU A 398 -4.57 -9.87 9.07
N GLU A 399 -3.73 -10.73 8.48
CA GLU A 399 -3.63 -12.12 8.91
C GLU A 399 -3.38 -12.21 10.44
N PRO A 400 -4.23 -12.92 11.21
CA PRO A 400 -4.17 -12.93 12.67
C PRO A 400 -3.11 -13.91 13.17
N THR A 401 -1.89 -13.77 12.67
CA THR A 401 -0.76 -14.64 12.93
C THR A 401 0.48 -13.83 13.32
N TYR A 402 1.45 -14.47 13.96
CA TYR A 402 2.79 -13.88 14.04
C TYR A 402 3.37 -13.67 12.65
N LEU A 403 4.32 -12.74 12.52
CA LEU A 403 4.86 -12.35 11.23
C LEU A 403 3.74 -12.02 10.23
N SER A 404 2.70 -11.33 10.70
CA SER A 404 1.50 -11.03 9.90
C SER A 404 1.85 -10.39 8.57
N GLN A 405 1.15 -10.83 7.53
CA GLN A 405 1.21 -10.32 6.17
C GLN A 405 -0.23 -10.27 5.61
N GLY A 406 -0.36 -9.82 4.37
CA GLY A 406 -1.66 -9.71 3.71
C GLY A 406 -1.52 -9.77 2.20
N ASN A 407 -2.66 -9.97 1.53
CA ASN A 407 -2.74 -9.88 0.08
C ASN A 407 -2.61 -8.43 -0.38
N GLU A 408 -2.22 -8.24 -1.64
CA GLU A 408 -2.03 -6.93 -2.25
C GLU A 408 -2.45 -6.93 -3.71
N TYR A 409 -2.74 -5.75 -4.27
CA TYR A 409 -2.88 -5.59 -5.72
C TYR A 409 -1.51 -5.40 -6.38
N TYR A 410 -1.32 -6.02 -7.54
CA TYR A 410 -0.05 -6.09 -8.27
C TYR A 410 0.63 -4.73 -8.42
N ARG A 411 -0.08 -3.73 -8.93
CA ARG A 411 0.47 -2.39 -9.15
C ARG A 411 0.94 -1.75 -7.85
N ASP A 412 0.12 -1.82 -6.80
CA ASP A 412 0.41 -1.15 -5.53
C ASP A 412 1.70 -1.69 -4.92
N VAL A 413 1.77 -3.00 -4.73
CA VAL A 413 2.91 -3.64 -4.10
C VAL A 413 4.17 -3.60 -4.97
N ASN A 414 4.04 -3.64 -6.31
CA ASN A 414 5.17 -3.45 -7.21
C ASN A 414 5.74 -2.03 -7.09
N GLN A 415 4.89 -1.00 -7.04
CA GLN A 415 5.31 0.37 -6.80
C GLN A 415 6.01 0.54 -5.44
N ASN A 416 5.41 0.03 -4.36
CA ASN A 416 5.99 0.19 -3.02
C ASN A 416 7.34 -0.53 -2.88
N ARG A 417 7.43 -1.75 -3.40
CA ARG A 417 8.63 -2.60 -3.26
C ARG A 417 9.79 -2.18 -4.17
N ARG A 418 9.58 -1.30 -5.18
CA ARG A 418 10.66 -0.82 -6.06
C ARG A 418 11.76 -0.06 -5.31
N THR A 419 11.39 0.61 -4.21
CA THR A 419 12.37 1.27 -3.33
C THR A 419 12.98 0.34 -2.30
N GLY A 420 12.55 -0.93 -2.20
CA GLY A 420 12.99 -1.86 -1.18
C GLY A 420 14.51 -2.06 -1.13
N VAL A 421 15.17 -2.21 -2.29
CA VAL A 421 16.63 -2.39 -2.38
C VAL A 421 17.42 -1.15 -1.92
N TRP A 422 16.80 0.03 -1.96
CA TRP A 422 17.40 1.27 -1.47
C TRP A 422 17.36 1.42 0.05
N PHE A 423 16.52 0.66 0.74
CA PHE A 423 16.46 0.61 2.21
C PHE A 423 17.05 -0.68 2.77
N PHE A 424 16.97 -1.77 2.00
CA PHE A 424 17.39 -3.12 2.37
C PHE A 424 18.18 -3.74 1.21
N PRO A 425 19.47 -3.38 1.03
CA PRO A 425 20.31 -3.95 -0.03
C PRO A 425 20.31 -5.49 -0.05
N GLU A 426 20.18 -6.12 1.12
CA GLU A 426 20.04 -7.58 1.29
C GLU A 426 18.87 -8.22 0.53
N VAL A 427 17.84 -7.45 0.12
CA VAL A 427 16.76 -7.92 -0.76
C VAL A 427 17.29 -8.28 -2.16
N GLU A 428 18.29 -7.55 -2.65
CA GLU A 428 18.90 -7.70 -3.98
C GLU A 428 17.85 -7.77 -5.10
N ASP A 429 17.82 -8.87 -5.88
CA ASP A 429 16.98 -9.06 -7.06
C ASP A 429 15.64 -9.77 -6.78
N PHE A 430 15.33 -10.12 -5.53
CA PHE A 430 14.18 -10.97 -5.20
C PHE A 430 12.84 -10.40 -5.68
N ASN A 431 12.56 -9.12 -5.40
CA ASN A 431 11.30 -8.48 -5.80
C ASN A 431 11.19 -8.42 -7.33
N MET A 432 12.26 -8.04 -8.01
CA MET A 432 12.32 -8.03 -9.47
C MET A 432 12.04 -9.43 -10.05
N VAL A 433 12.71 -10.48 -9.56
CA VAL A 433 12.48 -11.86 -10.03
C VAL A 433 11.03 -12.28 -9.80
N THR A 434 10.46 -11.99 -8.62
CA THR A 434 9.07 -12.29 -8.28
C THR A 434 8.10 -11.64 -9.28
N PHE A 435 8.18 -10.33 -9.50
CA PHE A 435 7.24 -9.63 -10.39
C PHE A 435 7.40 -10.00 -11.86
N PHE A 436 8.62 -10.29 -12.33
CA PHE A 436 8.81 -10.82 -13.68
C PHE A 436 8.28 -12.25 -13.84
N ASN A 437 8.36 -13.09 -12.80
CA ASN A 437 7.79 -14.44 -12.84
C ASN A 437 6.27 -14.44 -12.85
N LEU A 438 5.63 -13.40 -12.31
CA LEU A 438 4.19 -13.15 -12.41
C LEU A 438 3.73 -12.73 -13.82
N VAL A 439 4.65 -12.38 -14.73
CA VAL A 439 4.28 -12.02 -16.11
C VAL A 439 3.95 -13.28 -16.91
N GLN A 440 2.78 -13.28 -17.55
CA GLN A 440 2.28 -14.30 -18.48
C GLN A 440 2.97 -14.25 -19.85
N THR A 441 2.84 -15.29 -20.66
CA THR A 441 3.44 -15.35 -22.01
C THR A 441 2.89 -14.29 -22.96
N ASP A 442 1.71 -13.74 -22.69
CA ASP A 442 1.08 -12.64 -23.42
C ASP A 442 1.38 -11.25 -22.85
N GLY A 443 2.23 -11.17 -21.83
CA GLY A 443 2.69 -9.92 -21.23
C GLY A 443 1.68 -9.24 -20.29
N TYR A 444 0.67 -9.97 -19.80
CA TYR A 444 -0.17 -9.56 -18.66
C TYR A 444 0.30 -10.27 -17.37
N ASN A 445 -0.47 -10.15 -16.27
CA ASN A 445 -0.15 -10.72 -14.97
C ASN A 445 -1.43 -10.93 -14.13
N PRO A 446 -1.40 -11.77 -13.08
CA PRO A 446 -2.48 -11.83 -12.10
C PRO A 446 -2.62 -10.49 -11.36
N GLN A 447 -3.84 -10.20 -10.89
CA GLN A 447 -4.17 -8.94 -10.25
C GLN A 447 -3.76 -8.92 -8.77
N VAL A 448 -3.89 -10.04 -8.08
CA VAL A 448 -3.59 -10.15 -6.65
C VAL A 448 -2.23 -10.79 -6.48
N VAL A 449 -1.42 -10.25 -5.59
CA VAL A 449 -0.19 -10.86 -5.07
C VAL A 449 -0.49 -11.36 -3.67
N THR A 450 -0.47 -12.67 -3.49
CA THR A 450 -0.81 -13.33 -2.23
C THR A 450 0.34 -13.31 -1.23
N GLY A 451 0.01 -13.48 0.05
CA GLY A 451 1.00 -13.74 1.11
C GLY A 451 1.86 -14.97 0.81
N LEU A 452 3.11 -14.95 1.28
CA LEU A 452 4.06 -16.03 1.07
C LEU A 452 3.79 -17.21 1.99
N THR A 453 3.78 -18.41 1.41
CA THR A 453 3.71 -19.68 2.13
C THR A 453 4.88 -20.58 1.76
N TYR A 454 5.15 -21.56 2.62
CA TYR A 454 6.21 -22.54 2.44
C TYR A 454 5.65 -23.95 2.51
N THR A 455 6.39 -24.90 1.97
CA THR A 455 6.10 -26.33 2.12
C THR A 455 7.40 -27.10 2.17
N ALA A 456 7.50 -28.08 3.08
CA ALA A 456 8.66 -28.94 3.20
C ALA A 456 8.88 -29.77 1.93
N GLU A 457 10.13 -29.86 1.48
CA GLU A 457 10.57 -30.76 0.42
C GLU A 457 11.23 -32.01 1.00
N ASP A 458 12.00 -31.86 2.09
CA ASP A 458 12.62 -32.96 2.82
C ASP A 458 11.87 -33.30 4.11
N ILE A 459 10.77 -34.05 3.97
CA ILE A 459 9.95 -34.50 5.10
C ILE A 459 10.75 -35.38 6.07
N ARG A 460 11.74 -36.15 5.58
CA ARG A 460 12.56 -37.02 6.46
C ARG A 460 13.49 -36.19 7.33
N GLY A 461 14.14 -35.18 6.74
CA GLY A 461 14.95 -34.20 7.45
C GLY A 461 14.15 -33.43 8.49
N VAL A 462 12.98 -32.90 8.10
CA VAL A 462 12.08 -32.22 9.04
C VAL A 462 11.66 -33.15 10.18
N LYS A 463 11.30 -34.41 9.89
CA LYS A 463 10.91 -35.39 10.91
C LYS A 463 12.02 -35.58 11.96
N LYS A 464 13.27 -35.69 11.53
CA LYS A 464 14.44 -35.84 12.43
C LYS A 464 14.69 -34.57 13.24
N TRP A 465 14.70 -33.41 12.59
CA TRP A 465 14.91 -32.11 13.23
C TRP A 465 13.80 -31.80 14.24
N LEU A 466 12.53 -31.96 13.83
CA LEU A 466 11.37 -31.70 14.68
C LEU A 466 11.36 -32.59 15.93
N GLY A 467 11.81 -33.84 15.81
CA GLY A 467 11.93 -34.77 16.95
C GLY A 467 12.98 -34.33 17.99
N SER A 468 13.94 -33.49 17.60
CA SER A 468 14.92 -32.92 18.53
C SER A 468 14.37 -31.76 19.36
N ILE A 469 13.34 -31.07 18.86
CA ILE A 469 12.76 -29.87 19.50
C ILE A 469 11.34 -30.09 20.04
N VAL A 470 10.61 -31.13 19.62
CA VAL A 470 9.25 -31.44 20.06
C VAL A 470 9.20 -32.86 20.62
N ARG A 471 8.92 -32.98 21.93
CA ARG A 471 8.78 -34.28 22.62
C ARG A 471 7.34 -34.80 22.65
N ASP A 472 6.35 -33.91 22.53
CA ASP A 472 4.94 -34.27 22.52
C ASP A 472 4.58 -34.95 21.19
N LYS A 473 4.06 -36.18 21.25
CA LYS A 473 3.77 -37.00 20.06
C LYS A 473 2.62 -36.45 19.21
N LYS A 474 1.60 -35.85 19.84
CA LYS A 474 0.42 -35.30 19.14
C LYS A 474 0.82 -34.06 18.37
N LEU A 475 1.44 -33.09 19.07
CA LEU A 475 1.94 -31.87 18.46
C LEU A 475 2.96 -32.15 17.35
N PHE A 476 3.85 -33.12 17.57
CA PHE A 476 4.80 -33.55 16.55
C PHE A 476 4.09 -34.00 15.27
N GLY A 477 3.04 -34.82 15.39
CA GLY A 477 2.24 -35.28 14.26
C GLY A 477 1.56 -34.13 13.51
N GLU A 478 0.93 -33.20 14.23
CA GLU A 478 0.20 -32.07 13.65
C GLU A 478 1.14 -31.07 12.96
N LEU A 479 2.30 -30.76 13.56
CA LEU A 479 3.31 -29.91 12.93
C LEU A 479 3.90 -30.58 11.67
N LEU A 480 4.12 -31.89 11.69
CA LEU A 480 4.62 -32.62 10.52
C LEU A 480 3.59 -32.63 9.36
N GLU A 481 2.31 -32.78 9.68
CA GLU A 481 1.22 -32.65 8.70
C GLU A 481 1.15 -31.23 8.15
N MET A 482 1.21 -30.22 9.02
CA MET A 482 1.14 -28.81 8.64
C MET A 482 2.23 -28.41 7.63
N VAL A 483 3.49 -28.79 7.87
CA VAL A 483 4.59 -28.44 6.95
C VAL A 483 4.54 -29.19 5.61
N SER A 484 3.74 -30.27 5.52
CA SER A 484 3.53 -31.04 4.29
C SER A 484 2.58 -30.36 3.30
N ARG A 485 1.85 -29.33 3.76
CA ARG A 485 0.98 -28.46 2.96
C ARG A 485 1.50 -27.01 2.98
N PRO A 486 0.92 -26.08 2.19
CA PRO A 486 1.23 -24.66 2.32
C PRO A 486 0.95 -24.15 3.74
N PHE A 487 1.93 -23.51 4.36
CA PHE A 487 1.82 -22.90 5.69
C PHE A 487 2.58 -21.56 5.76
N THR A 488 2.19 -20.65 6.67
CA THR A 488 3.00 -19.46 6.95
C THR A 488 3.96 -19.70 8.13
N PRO A 489 5.16 -19.07 8.15
CA PRO A 489 6.09 -19.23 9.27
C PRO A 489 5.48 -18.81 10.63
N GLY A 490 4.58 -17.83 10.60
CA GLY A 490 3.83 -17.35 11.77
C GLY A 490 2.94 -18.42 12.37
N GLU A 491 2.10 -19.06 11.56
CA GLU A 491 1.22 -20.15 11.99
C GLU A 491 2.04 -21.30 12.61
N PHE A 492 3.20 -21.64 12.03
CA PHE A 492 4.04 -22.71 12.56
C PHE A 492 4.52 -22.40 13.97
N ILE A 493 5.01 -21.18 14.21
CA ILE A 493 5.49 -20.77 15.54
C ILE A 493 4.33 -20.75 16.55
N MET A 494 3.17 -20.22 16.18
CA MET A 494 2.01 -20.21 17.07
C MET A 494 1.57 -21.63 17.44
N ARG A 495 1.53 -22.56 16.47
CA ARG A 495 1.21 -23.96 16.73
C ARG A 495 2.26 -24.63 17.64
N LEU A 496 3.53 -24.28 17.47
CA LEU A 496 4.65 -24.80 18.27
C LEU A 496 4.60 -24.33 19.73
N GLU A 497 4.13 -23.10 19.99
CA GLU A 497 3.98 -22.54 21.35
C GLU A 497 2.94 -23.29 22.20
N GLU A 498 1.89 -23.83 21.59
CA GLU A 498 0.85 -24.59 22.31
C GLU A 498 1.41 -25.85 23.01
N GLY A 499 2.59 -26.33 22.60
CA GLY A 499 3.26 -27.46 23.25
C GLY A 499 4.10 -27.14 24.47
N LYS A 500 4.43 -25.85 24.72
CA LYS A 500 5.17 -25.30 25.88
C LYS A 500 5.49 -23.81 25.64
N ALA A 501 5.54 -23.02 26.71
CA ALA A 501 6.07 -21.66 26.67
C ALA A 501 7.52 -21.68 26.15
N ARG A 502 7.74 -21.10 24.98
CA ARG A 502 9.08 -20.95 24.38
C ARG A 502 9.52 -19.50 24.46
N ASN A 503 10.83 -19.30 24.42
CA ASN A 503 11.42 -17.97 24.42
C ASN A 503 11.33 -17.39 23.00
N PRO A 504 10.70 -16.22 22.77
CA PRO A 504 10.64 -15.61 21.44
C PRO A 504 12.01 -15.35 20.78
N ARG A 505 13.09 -15.31 21.59
CA ARG A 505 14.47 -15.25 21.08
C ARG A 505 14.89 -16.47 20.28
N GLU A 506 14.19 -17.60 20.41
CA GLU A 506 14.48 -18.83 19.67
C GLU A 506 13.69 -18.95 18.36
N TYR A 507 12.66 -18.13 18.14
CA TYR A 507 11.76 -18.29 16.99
C TYR A 507 12.46 -18.03 15.67
N GLU A 508 13.30 -17.00 15.60
CA GLU A 508 14.10 -16.72 14.40
C GLU A 508 15.00 -17.91 14.07
N ARG A 509 15.72 -18.47 15.06
CA ARG A 509 16.55 -19.67 14.88
C ARG A 509 15.75 -20.88 14.43
N ILE A 510 14.60 -21.15 15.04
CA ILE A 510 13.72 -22.28 14.69
C ILE A 510 13.24 -22.15 13.25
N LEU A 511 12.83 -20.95 12.83
CA LEU A 511 12.40 -20.70 11.44
C LEU A 511 13.57 -20.82 10.46
N GLU A 512 14.74 -20.28 10.80
CA GLU A 512 15.95 -20.43 10.00
C GLU A 512 16.30 -21.91 9.77
N GLU A 513 16.19 -22.75 10.80
CA GLU A 513 16.44 -24.20 10.70
C GLU A 513 15.33 -24.91 9.91
N LEU A 514 14.05 -24.63 10.18
CA LEU A 514 12.90 -25.24 9.49
C LEU A 514 12.94 -24.96 7.99
N LEU A 515 13.13 -23.69 7.61
CA LEU A 515 12.97 -23.26 6.23
C LEU A 515 14.07 -23.84 5.33
N LEU A 516 15.22 -24.27 5.86
CA LEU A 516 16.23 -25.00 5.10
C LEU A 516 15.73 -26.33 4.52
N PHE A 517 14.62 -26.88 5.04
CA PHE A 517 13.95 -28.05 4.47
C PHE A 517 12.79 -27.70 3.54
N CYS A 518 12.42 -26.42 3.44
CA CYS A 518 11.23 -25.95 2.74
C CYS A 518 11.57 -25.23 1.45
N ARG A 519 10.63 -25.27 0.50
CA ARG A 519 10.57 -24.33 -0.62
C ARG A 519 9.53 -23.26 -0.37
N GLN A 520 9.70 -22.12 -1.03
CA GLN A 520 8.65 -21.12 -1.20
C GLN A 520 7.62 -21.61 -2.23
N ASN A 521 6.33 -21.39 -1.97
CA ASN A 521 5.26 -21.67 -2.92
C ASN A 521 5.01 -20.50 -3.89
N ASP A 522 4.17 -20.75 -4.90
CA ASP A 522 3.74 -19.72 -5.85
C ASP A 522 2.98 -18.59 -5.14
N VAL A 523 3.10 -17.39 -5.69
CA VAL A 523 2.26 -16.24 -5.35
C VAL A 523 1.46 -15.84 -6.57
N GLY A 524 0.33 -15.18 -6.34
CA GLY A 524 -0.56 -14.73 -7.41
C GLY A 524 -1.94 -15.33 -7.25
N ASP A 525 -2.97 -14.51 -7.44
CA ASP A 525 -4.35 -14.98 -7.47
C ASP A 525 -5.17 -14.21 -8.52
N LEU A 526 -6.30 -14.82 -8.88
CA LEU A 526 -7.17 -14.36 -9.95
C LEU A 526 -8.01 -13.18 -9.48
N HIS A 527 -8.33 -12.30 -10.42
CA HIS A 527 -9.37 -11.28 -10.25
C HIS A 527 -9.96 -10.96 -11.63
N GLU A 528 -10.63 -9.83 -11.79
CA GLU A 528 -11.28 -9.46 -13.04
C GLU A 528 -10.31 -8.80 -14.05
N GLY A 529 -10.21 -9.35 -15.26
CA GLY A 529 -9.53 -8.72 -16.40
C GLY A 529 -8.03 -8.47 -16.22
N PHE A 530 -7.42 -7.73 -17.17
CA PHE A 530 -5.99 -7.41 -17.13
C PHE A 530 -5.72 -5.92 -17.40
N TRP A 531 -5.16 -5.22 -16.43
CA TRP A 531 -4.78 -3.82 -16.55
C TRP A 531 -3.63 -3.63 -17.53
N MET A 532 -3.76 -2.62 -18.37
CA MET A 532 -2.83 -2.43 -19.49
C MET A 532 -1.49 -1.80 -19.08
N ASP A 533 -1.40 -1.14 -17.92
CA ASP A 533 -0.23 -0.40 -17.43
C ASP A 533 0.71 -1.26 -16.57
N HIS A 534 0.24 -2.38 -16.02
CA HIS A 534 0.94 -3.16 -14.99
C HIS A 534 2.38 -3.56 -15.34
N TRP A 535 2.64 -3.95 -16.59
CA TRP A 535 3.96 -4.39 -17.03
C TRP A 535 5.00 -3.26 -16.99
N THR A 536 4.57 -1.99 -17.04
CA THR A 536 5.47 -0.83 -17.08
C THR A 536 6.26 -0.68 -15.79
N TYR A 537 5.66 -1.02 -14.63
CA TYR A 537 6.30 -0.87 -13.32
C TYR A 537 7.49 -1.81 -13.10
N ASN A 538 7.57 -2.92 -13.85
CA ASN A 538 8.65 -3.89 -13.72
C ASN A 538 10.03 -3.31 -14.10
N ILE A 539 10.07 -2.32 -15.01
CA ILE A 539 11.33 -1.66 -15.39
C ILE A 539 11.91 -0.88 -14.20
N ASP A 540 11.07 -0.33 -13.33
CA ASP A 540 11.51 0.44 -12.16
C ASP A 540 12.19 -0.47 -11.12
N GLN A 541 11.79 -1.74 -11.03
CA GLN A 541 12.49 -2.75 -10.22
C GLN A 541 13.91 -2.98 -10.73
N ILE A 542 14.08 -3.12 -12.05
CA ILE A 542 15.39 -3.32 -12.67
C ILE A 542 16.27 -2.08 -12.44
N ASN A 543 15.73 -0.89 -12.68
CA ASN A 543 16.46 0.36 -12.51
C ASN A 543 16.91 0.54 -11.05
N SER A 544 16.04 0.24 -10.08
CA SER A 544 16.37 0.34 -8.66
C SER A 544 17.43 -0.69 -8.25
N PHE A 545 17.33 -1.93 -8.73
CA PHE A 545 18.36 -2.94 -8.50
C PHE A 545 19.72 -2.52 -9.07
N LEU A 546 19.76 -2.03 -10.32
CA LEU A 546 21.00 -1.63 -10.99
C LEU A 546 21.58 -0.32 -10.44
N ALA A 547 20.77 0.53 -9.80
CA ALA A 547 21.27 1.71 -9.08
C ALA A 547 22.12 1.35 -7.85
N ILE A 548 21.96 0.13 -7.31
CA ILE A 548 22.71 -0.40 -6.15
C ILE A 548 23.74 -1.47 -6.57
N TYR A 549 23.41 -2.29 -7.58
CA TYR A 549 24.22 -3.40 -8.07
C TYR A 549 24.51 -3.31 -9.59
N PRO A 550 25.11 -2.21 -10.08
CA PRO A 550 25.35 -2.01 -11.51
C PRO A 550 26.25 -3.08 -12.13
N GLU A 551 27.14 -3.69 -11.34
CA GLU A 551 28.04 -4.75 -11.77
C GLU A 551 27.32 -6.06 -12.13
N ARG A 552 26.08 -6.24 -11.65
CA ARG A 552 25.29 -7.47 -11.85
C ARG A 552 24.41 -7.43 -13.11
N LEU A 553 24.51 -6.39 -13.95
CA LEU A 553 23.73 -6.26 -15.18
C LEU A 553 23.84 -7.50 -16.09
N LYS A 554 25.06 -8.00 -16.34
CA LYS A 554 25.28 -9.17 -17.21
C LYS A 554 24.69 -10.43 -16.61
N GLU A 555 24.91 -10.62 -15.32
CA GLU A 555 24.42 -11.77 -14.55
C GLU A 555 22.90 -11.86 -14.67
N ILE A 556 22.19 -10.76 -14.40
CA ILE A 556 20.74 -10.79 -14.31
C ILE A 556 20.05 -10.77 -15.68
N LEU A 557 20.61 -10.04 -16.66
CA LEU A 557 19.96 -9.86 -17.96
C LEU A 557 20.01 -11.13 -18.80
N ILE A 558 21.17 -11.81 -18.83
CA ILE A 558 21.42 -12.98 -19.69
C ILE A 558 22.01 -14.19 -18.97
N GLY A 559 22.71 -13.99 -17.84
CA GLY A 559 23.52 -15.02 -17.19
C GLY A 559 22.73 -16.03 -16.34
N ARG A 560 21.60 -15.62 -15.76
CA ARG A 560 20.78 -16.48 -14.87
C ARG A 560 19.49 -16.94 -15.56
N LYS A 561 19.28 -18.26 -15.60
CA LYS A 561 18.05 -18.92 -16.09
C LYS A 561 17.07 -19.18 -14.94
N ILE A 562 16.67 -18.14 -14.24
CA ILE A 562 15.80 -18.21 -13.05
C ILE A 562 14.37 -17.74 -13.30
N PHE A 563 14.11 -17.19 -14.49
CA PHE A 563 12.82 -16.60 -14.82
C PHE A 563 11.89 -17.64 -15.44
N THR A 564 10.62 -17.59 -15.08
CA THR A 564 9.53 -18.37 -15.67
C THR A 564 8.39 -17.42 -16.08
N PHE A 565 7.26 -17.96 -16.52
CA PHE A 565 6.03 -17.21 -16.78
C PHE A 565 4.89 -17.72 -15.89
N TYR A 566 3.98 -16.82 -15.53
CA TYR A 566 2.77 -17.17 -14.80
C TYR A 566 1.75 -17.83 -15.75
N ASP A 567 1.18 -18.93 -15.30
CA ASP A 567 0.19 -19.71 -16.02
C ASP A 567 -1.20 -19.39 -15.47
N ASN A 568 -1.86 -18.40 -16.07
CA ASN A 568 -3.16 -17.90 -15.66
C ASN A 568 -4.30 -18.61 -16.40
N PRO A 569 -5.35 -19.15 -15.73
CA PRO A 569 -6.52 -19.70 -16.40
C PRO A 569 -7.35 -18.65 -17.17
N ASP A 570 -7.22 -17.36 -16.84
CA ASP A 570 -7.91 -16.28 -17.53
C ASP A 570 -7.16 -15.91 -18.81
N ILE A 571 -7.88 -15.83 -19.94
CA ILE A 571 -7.33 -15.65 -21.28
C ILE A 571 -7.97 -14.47 -22.00
N VAL A 572 -7.18 -13.76 -22.81
CA VAL A 572 -7.69 -12.73 -23.71
C VAL A 572 -8.22 -13.36 -24.99
N LEU A 573 -9.48 -13.11 -25.32
CA LEU A 573 -10.13 -13.59 -26.53
C LEU A 573 -9.61 -12.88 -27.79
N PRO A 574 -9.57 -13.58 -28.95
CA PRO A 574 -9.31 -12.96 -30.24
C PRO A 574 -10.42 -11.97 -30.61
N ARG A 575 -10.11 -10.99 -31.46
CA ARG A 575 -11.01 -9.90 -31.87
C ARG A 575 -12.36 -10.40 -32.39
N ASP A 576 -12.33 -11.47 -33.19
CA ASP A 576 -13.48 -12.16 -33.79
C ASP A 576 -14.44 -12.76 -32.76
N LYS A 577 -14.09 -12.76 -31.47
CA LYS A 577 -14.91 -13.27 -30.35
C LYS A 577 -15.29 -12.20 -29.32
N LYS A 578 -14.77 -10.96 -29.44
CA LYS A 578 -14.98 -9.89 -28.44
C LYS A 578 -15.49 -8.56 -29.02
N TYR A 579 -15.43 -8.37 -30.34
CA TYR A 579 -16.05 -7.21 -30.99
C TYR A 579 -17.52 -7.50 -31.28
N VAL A 580 -18.40 -6.72 -30.64
CA VAL A 580 -19.84 -6.93 -30.63
C VAL A 580 -20.58 -5.72 -31.19
N LEU A 581 -21.72 -5.97 -31.85
CA LEU A 581 -22.62 -4.94 -32.34
C LEU A 581 -23.78 -4.75 -31.36
N ILE A 582 -23.89 -3.55 -30.79
CA ILE A 582 -24.94 -3.18 -29.83
C ILE A 582 -25.50 -1.83 -30.24
N ASN A 583 -26.82 -1.74 -30.44
CA ASN A 583 -27.51 -0.52 -30.84
C ASN A 583 -26.87 0.18 -32.06
N GLY A 584 -26.44 -0.60 -33.05
CA GLY A 584 -25.78 -0.09 -34.26
C GLY A 584 -24.32 0.36 -34.08
N GLN A 585 -23.74 0.21 -32.90
CA GLN A 585 -22.37 0.61 -32.60
C GLN A 585 -21.50 -0.60 -32.22
N VAL A 586 -20.24 -0.58 -32.65
CA VAL A 586 -19.29 -1.64 -32.31
C VAL A 586 -18.63 -1.34 -30.96
N ARG A 587 -18.54 -2.37 -30.11
CA ARG A 587 -17.90 -2.34 -28.79
C ARG A 587 -17.00 -3.55 -28.59
N GLN A 588 -16.12 -3.47 -27.61
CA GLN A 588 -15.33 -4.61 -27.15
C GLN A 588 -15.79 -5.01 -25.74
N TYR A 589 -16.56 -6.09 -25.62
CA TYR A 589 -17.06 -6.56 -24.33
C TYR A 589 -16.71 -8.01 -24.05
N GLY A 590 -16.41 -8.30 -22.79
CA GLY A 590 -16.02 -9.62 -22.33
C GLY A 590 -14.76 -10.11 -23.04
N ALA A 591 -13.74 -9.25 -23.13
CA ALA A 591 -12.49 -9.58 -23.79
C ALA A 591 -11.69 -10.66 -23.06
N VAL A 592 -11.92 -10.86 -21.77
CA VAL A 592 -11.26 -11.85 -20.93
C VAL A 592 -12.27 -12.89 -20.43
N ILE A 593 -11.93 -14.17 -20.55
CA ILE A 593 -12.71 -15.27 -19.99
C ILE A 593 -11.83 -16.21 -19.17
N ARG A 594 -12.44 -16.90 -18.22
CA ARG A 594 -11.80 -18.01 -17.50
C ARG A 594 -11.92 -19.30 -18.32
N ASP A 595 -10.81 -19.85 -18.77
CA ASP A 595 -10.81 -21.07 -19.55
C ASP A 595 -10.94 -22.33 -18.66
N PRO A 596 -12.03 -23.12 -18.76
CA PRO A 596 -12.27 -24.24 -17.86
C PRO A 596 -11.28 -25.41 -18.05
N GLU A 597 -10.75 -25.62 -19.25
CA GLU A 597 -9.75 -26.67 -19.51
C GLU A 597 -8.40 -26.30 -18.89
N LYS A 598 -7.99 -25.04 -19.08
CA LYS A 598 -6.77 -24.50 -18.50
C LYS A 598 -6.82 -24.50 -16.97
N LEU A 599 -7.95 -24.10 -16.38
CA LEU A 599 -8.15 -24.13 -14.92
C LEU A 599 -8.01 -25.54 -14.36
N ARG A 600 -8.64 -26.54 -15.00
CA ARG A 600 -8.51 -27.95 -14.59
C ARG A 600 -7.06 -28.44 -14.70
N MET A 601 -6.36 -28.10 -15.78
CA MET A 601 -4.95 -28.44 -15.94
C MET A 601 -4.08 -27.85 -14.83
N ILE A 602 -4.22 -26.55 -14.53
CA ILE A 602 -3.46 -25.88 -13.47
C ILE A 602 -3.72 -26.53 -12.11
N LYS A 603 -4.99 -26.75 -11.76
CA LYS A 603 -5.39 -27.39 -10.49
C LYS A 603 -4.90 -28.84 -10.34
N SER A 604 -4.65 -29.55 -11.43
CA SER A 604 -4.14 -30.93 -11.39
C SER A 604 -2.66 -31.05 -10.99
N ARG A 605 -1.91 -29.94 -11.01
CA ARG A 605 -0.48 -29.92 -10.69
C ARG A 605 -0.25 -29.91 -9.19
N ARG A 606 0.62 -30.79 -8.69
CA ARG A 606 0.92 -30.92 -7.26
C ARG A 606 1.90 -29.88 -6.71
N GLU A 607 2.79 -29.39 -7.55
CA GLU A 607 3.86 -28.45 -7.17
C GLU A 607 3.87 -27.26 -8.13
N LEU A 608 3.96 -26.04 -7.56
CA LEU A 608 4.07 -24.78 -8.29
C LEU A 608 3.09 -24.73 -9.49
N PRO A 609 1.77 -24.83 -9.22
CA PRO A 609 0.77 -25.06 -10.24
C PRO A 609 0.65 -23.90 -11.23
N THR A 610 1.01 -22.68 -10.83
CA THR A 610 0.84 -21.46 -11.63
C THR A 610 2.06 -21.10 -12.46
N GLN A 611 3.02 -22.01 -12.63
CA GLN A 611 4.19 -21.77 -13.50
C GLN A 611 4.01 -22.44 -14.86
N VAL A 612 4.34 -21.72 -15.93
CA VAL A 612 4.26 -22.23 -17.30
C VAL A 612 5.19 -23.43 -17.51
N ARG A 613 4.68 -24.47 -18.17
CA ARG A 613 5.37 -25.74 -18.42
C ARG A 613 5.57 -26.03 -19.90
N THR A 614 6.62 -26.78 -20.20
CA THR A 614 6.89 -27.35 -21.53
C THR A 614 5.84 -28.41 -21.91
N LYS A 615 5.89 -28.94 -23.15
CA LYS A 615 4.88 -29.89 -23.66
C LYS A 615 3.45 -29.40 -23.45
N TYR A 616 3.22 -28.10 -23.67
CA TYR A 616 1.91 -27.45 -23.54
C TYR A 616 1.25 -27.72 -22.18
N GLY A 617 2.01 -27.46 -21.10
CA GLY A 617 1.47 -27.52 -19.74
C GLY A 617 1.68 -28.84 -19.00
N ARG A 618 2.14 -29.89 -19.70
CA ARG A 618 2.29 -31.25 -19.16
C ARG A 618 3.73 -31.64 -18.79
N GLY A 619 4.70 -30.82 -19.15
CA GLY A 619 6.12 -31.08 -18.92
C GLY A 619 6.68 -30.40 -17.66
N ARG A 620 7.99 -30.16 -17.69
CA ARG A 620 8.69 -29.41 -16.63
C ARG A 620 8.41 -27.92 -16.74
N ILE A 621 8.66 -27.19 -15.65
CA ILE A 621 8.62 -25.72 -15.65
C ILE A 621 9.62 -25.19 -16.69
N TYR A 622 9.17 -24.24 -17.52
CA TYR A 622 10.04 -23.58 -18.48
C TYR A 622 10.83 -22.46 -17.79
N GLN A 623 12.16 -22.52 -17.89
CA GLN A 623 13.05 -21.52 -17.30
C GLN A 623 13.84 -20.78 -18.38
N THR A 624 13.99 -19.48 -18.21
CA THR A 624 14.66 -18.57 -19.14
C THR A 624 15.31 -17.40 -18.38
N ASN A 625 15.83 -16.42 -19.11
CA ASN A 625 16.50 -15.24 -18.56
C ASN A 625 15.64 -13.97 -18.75
N LEU A 626 16.07 -12.87 -18.11
CA LEU A 626 15.32 -11.61 -18.11
C LEU A 626 15.17 -11.01 -19.52
N VAL A 627 16.17 -11.15 -20.40
CA VAL A 627 16.06 -10.65 -21.78
C VAL A 627 14.89 -11.31 -22.52
N VAL A 628 14.64 -12.61 -22.34
CA VAL A 628 13.49 -13.29 -22.97
C VAL A 628 12.16 -12.80 -22.40
N LYS A 629 12.11 -12.49 -21.09
CA LYS A 629 10.93 -11.87 -20.46
C LYS A 629 10.63 -10.50 -21.07
N LEU A 630 11.64 -9.64 -21.18
CA LEU A 630 11.51 -8.30 -21.77
C LEU A 630 11.11 -8.38 -23.25
N LEU A 631 11.72 -9.27 -24.04
CA LEU A 631 11.36 -9.48 -25.44
C LEU A 631 9.92 -9.98 -25.62
N SER A 632 9.45 -10.87 -24.73
CA SER A 632 8.06 -11.33 -24.72
C SER A 632 7.08 -10.18 -24.46
N ILE A 633 7.36 -9.32 -23.48
CA ILE A 633 6.55 -8.12 -23.20
C ILE A 633 6.54 -7.19 -24.41
N ILE A 634 7.72 -6.82 -24.92
CA ILE A 634 7.86 -5.90 -26.07
C ILE A 634 7.12 -6.44 -27.30
N ALA A 635 7.28 -7.73 -27.62
CA ALA A 635 6.63 -8.35 -28.78
C ALA A 635 5.10 -8.36 -28.66
N ASN A 636 4.55 -8.64 -27.48
CA ASN A 636 3.11 -8.57 -27.29
C ASN A 636 2.61 -7.12 -27.39
N LYS A 637 3.28 -6.17 -26.75
CA LYS A 637 2.81 -4.77 -26.68
C LYS A 637 2.94 -4.02 -28.00
N ILE A 638 4.00 -4.23 -28.77
CA ILE A 638 4.13 -3.64 -30.12
C ILE A 638 3.07 -4.18 -31.09
N ALA A 639 2.56 -5.39 -30.85
CA ALA A 639 1.46 -6.01 -31.59
C ALA A 639 0.07 -5.60 -31.08
N THR A 640 0.00 -4.71 -30.08
CA THR A 640 -1.23 -4.14 -29.50
C THR A 640 -1.29 -2.63 -29.75
N LEU A 641 -0.48 -2.07 -30.66
CA LEU A 641 -0.69 -0.71 -31.16
C LEU A 641 -2.06 -0.61 -31.83
N ASP A 642 -2.74 0.51 -31.62
CA ASP A 642 -4.07 0.80 -32.16
C ASP A 642 -4.09 0.89 -33.71
N PRO A 643 -5.28 0.99 -34.34
CA PRO A 643 -5.40 1.08 -35.80
C PRO A 643 -4.71 2.29 -36.44
N GLN A 644 -4.46 3.38 -35.69
CA GLN A 644 -3.71 4.55 -36.14
C GLN A 644 -2.20 4.44 -35.85
N GLY A 645 -1.81 3.43 -35.07
CA GLY A 645 -0.46 3.20 -34.61
C GLY A 645 0.04 4.23 -33.60
N ILE A 646 -0.87 4.85 -32.80
CA ILE A 646 -0.57 5.91 -31.83
C ILE A 646 -0.52 5.37 -30.40
N GLY A 647 -1.63 4.85 -29.89
CA GLY A 647 -1.75 4.29 -28.55
C GLY A 647 -1.66 2.77 -28.52
N ILE A 648 -1.47 2.19 -27.33
CA ILE A 648 -1.67 0.75 -27.09
C ILE A 648 -3.13 0.50 -26.71
N GLU A 649 -3.77 -0.49 -27.35
CA GLU A 649 -5.18 -0.84 -27.14
C GLU A 649 -5.44 -1.41 -25.73
N MET A 650 -6.55 -0.97 -25.12
CA MET A 650 -7.12 -1.53 -23.89
C MET A 650 -7.88 -2.83 -24.21
N GLU A 651 -7.17 -3.84 -24.73
CA GLU A 651 -7.78 -5.04 -25.34
C GLU A 651 -8.23 -6.14 -24.36
N ALA A 652 -8.11 -5.92 -23.04
CA ALA A 652 -8.25 -6.94 -22.00
C ALA A 652 -9.14 -6.49 -20.81
N ASP A 653 -10.24 -5.82 -21.12
CA ASP A 653 -11.33 -5.37 -20.22
C ASP A 653 -10.99 -4.29 -19.18
N LYS A 654 -9.72 -4.05 -18.85
CA LYS A 654 -9.33 -3.06 -17.84
C LYS A 654 -8.48 -1.92 -18.43
N PRO A 655 -8.60 -0.69 -17.90
CA PRO A 655 -7.84 0.47 -18.36
C PRO A 655 -6.39 0.44 -17.84
N GLY A 656 -5.69 1.59 -17.90
CA GLY A 656 -4.35 1.79 -17.33
C GLY A 656 -4.41 2.27 -15.89
N TRP A 657 -3.59 3.28 -15.54
CA TRP A 657 -3.50 3.80 -14.17
C TRP A 657 -4.84 4.29 -13.61
N CYS A 658 -5.59 5.06 -14.41
CA CYS A 658 -6.86 5.65 -13.99
C CYS A 658 -7.98 4.60 -14.03
N ASP A 659 -8.29 3.96 -12.92
CA ASP A 659 -9.34 2.91 -12.89
C ASP A 659 -10.74 3.46 -13.21
N ALA A 660 -10.97 4.76 -13.04
CA ALA A 660 -12.28 5.39 -13.20
C ALA A 660 -12.71 5.61 -14.67
N ILE A 661 -11.81 5.44 -15.64
CA ILE A 661 -12.11 5.36 -17.09
C ILE A 661 -12.40 3.90 -17.52
N ASN A 662 -13.07 3.14 -16.65
CA ASN A 662 -13.34 1.71 -16.83
C ASN A 662 -14.23 1.37 -18.04
N GLY A 663 -14.84 2.35 -18.70
CA GLY A 663 -15.61 2.14 -19.92
C GLY A 663 -14.79 2.28 -21.20
N LEU A 664 -13.59 2.90 -21.16
CA LEU A 664 -12.72 3.04 -22.33
C LEU A 664 -12.32 1.71 -22.99
N PRO A 665 -12.04 0.60 -22.27
CA PRO A 665 -11.82 -0.70 -22.90
C PRO A 665 -12.98 -1.13 -23.80
N GLY A 666 -14.22 -0.83 -23.39
CA GLY A 666 -15.45 -1.06 -24.17
C GLY A 666 -15.53 -0.26 -25.46
N LEU A 667 -15.04 0.98 -25.40
CA LEU A 667 -14.98 1.94 -26.50
C LEU A 667 -13.80 1.71 -27.46
N LEU A 668 -13.14 0.55 -27.40
CA LEU A 668 -11.90 0.29 -28.13
C LEU A 668 -10.85 1.37 -27.84
N GLY A 669 -10.76 1.73 -26.56
CA GLY A 669 -9.85 2.73 -26.04
C GLY A 669 -8.39 2.33 -26.21
N SER A 670 -7.52 3.33 -26.28
CA SER A 670 -6.06 3.15 -26.36
C SER A 670 -5.35 4.28 -25.63
N SER A 671 -4.08 4.06 -25.27
CA SER A 671 -3.30 4.98 -24.44
C SER A 671 -1.93 5.30 -25.02
N LEU A 672 -1.57 6.58 -25.03
CA LEU A 672 -0.23 7.05 -25.42
C LEU A 672 0.82 6.70 -24.35
N CYS A 673 0.42 6.63 -23.08
CA CYS A 673 1.35 6.39 -21.98
C CYS A 673 2.07 5.05 -22.14
N GLU A 674 1.32 3.98 -22.44
CA GLU A 674 1.92 2.67 -22.65
C GLU A 674 2.72 2.56 -23.95
N THR A 675 2.42 3.38 -24.97
CA THR A 675 3.30 3.53 -26.14
C THR A 675 4.66 4.12 -25.74
N ILE A 676 4.65 5.17 -24.92
CA ILE A 676 5.87 5.82 -24.42
C ILE A 676 6.66 4.90 -23.48
N GLU A 677 5.98 4.15 -22.61
CA GLU A 677 6.65 3.15 -21.76
C GLU A 677 7.21 1.98 -22.59
N LEU A 678 6.59 1.64 -23.73
CA LEU A 678 7.11 0.61 -24.63
C LEU A 678 8.41 1.08 -25.31
N GLU A 679 8.47 2.35 -25.71
CA GLU A 679 9.70 2.99 -26.18
C GLU A 679 10.79 2.92 -25.10
N ARG A 680 10.46 3.29 -23.85
CA ARG A 680 11.38 3.20 -22.71
C ARG A 680 11.93 1.77 -22.51
N HIS A 681 11.09 0.75 -22.66
CA HIS A 681 11.53 -0.65 -22.55
C HIS A 681 12.46 -1.06 -23.70
N CYS A 682 12.17 -0.61 -24.92
CA CYS A 682 13.01 -0.87 -26.09
C CYS A 682 14.37 -0.18 -25.95
N LEU A 683 14.39 1.10 -25.57
CA LEU A 683 15.61 1.87 -25.30
C LEU A 683 16.43 1.22 -24.20
N PHE A 684 15.81 0.88 -23.06
CA PHE A 684 16.49 0.22 -21.94
C PHE A 684 17.21 -1.05 -22.41
N LEU A 685 16.51 -1.95 -23.12
CA LEU A 685 17.10 -3.21 -23.54
C LEU A 685 18.19 -2.98 -24.60
N ARG A 686 17.96 -2.07 -25.55
CA ARG A 686 18.90 -1.76 -26.63
C ARG A 686 20.21 -1.20 -26.10
N GLU A 687 20.14 -0.23 -25.19
CA GLU A 687 21.29 0.40 -24.55
C GLU A 687 22.05 -0.58 -23.65
N ASN A 688 21.35 -1.39 -22.85
CA ASN A 688 22.03 -2.32 -21.95
C ASN A 688 22.71 -3.46 -22.72
N LEU A 689 22.17 -3.90 -23.85
CA LEU A 689 22.86 -4.83 -24.75
C LEU A 689 24.17 -4.22 -25.32
N ASP A 690 24.20 -2.92 -25.58
CA ASP A 690 25.42 -2.20 -25.98
C ASP A 690 26.42 -2.10 -24.82
N LYS A 691 25.95 -1.76 -23.61
CA LYS A 691 26.79 -1.69 -22.40
C LYS A 691 27.47 -3.03 -22.06
N LEU A 692 26.83 -4.15 -22.38
CA LEU A 692 27.40 -5.49 -22.19
C LEU A 692 28.52 -5.84 -23.19
N ASN A 693 28.68 -5.06 -24.27
CA ASN A 693 29.69 -5.26 -25.32
C ASN A 693 29.78 -6.73 -25.82
N LEU A 694 28.61 -7.35 -26.03
CA LEU A 694 28.53 -8.72 -26.54
C LEU A 694 28.86 -8.74 -28.03
N LYS A 695 29.59 -9.76 -28.50
CA LYS A 695 29.78 -10.02 -29.94
C LYS A 695 28.40 -10.17 -30.60
N GLY A 696 28.22 -9.62 -31.81
CA GLY A 696 26.96 -9.72 -32.53
C GLY A 696 26.49 -11.15 -32.81
N SER A 697 27.43 -12.10 -32.88
CA SER A 697 27.18 -13.54 -33.03
C SER A 697 26.77 -14.26 -31.75
N ALA A 698 26.89 -13.62 -30.57
CA ALA A 698 26.34 -14.17 -29.33
C ALA A 698 24.83 -14.37 -29.50
N SER A 699 24.25 -15.37 -28.84
CA SER A 699 22.84 -15.72 -29.00
C SER A 699 22.11 -15.86 -27.67
N VAL A 700 20.83 -15.55 -27.70
CA VAL A 700 19.87 -15.86 -26.64
C VAL A 700 18.91 -16.95 -27.13
N ASN A 701 18.53 -17.85 -26.22
CA ASN A 701 17.59 -18.93 -26.55
C ASN A 701 16.18 -18.48 -26.23
N LEU A 702 15.31 -18.47 -27.24
CA LEU A 702 13.88 -18.18 -27.11
C LEU A 702 13.11 -19.48 -27.29
N TYR A 703 11.97 -19.65 -26.63
CA TYR A 703 11.05 -20.71 -26.99
C TYR A 703 10.51 -20.46 -28.41
N GLU A 704 10.31 -21.55 -29.16
CA GLU A 704 10.01 -21.54 -30.59
C GLU A 704 8.86 -20.59 -30.96
N GLU A 705 7.79 -20.58 -30.15
CA GLU A 705 6.61 -19.77 -30.38
C GLU A 705 6.92 -18.26 -30.35
N LEU A 706 7.77 -17.79 -29.41
CA LEU A 706 8.16 -16.38 -29.33
C LEU A 706 9.12 -16.00 -30.46
N TYR A 707 10.06 -16.88 -30.80
CA TYR A 707 10.99 -16.65 -31.92
C TYR A 707 10.22 -16.42 -33.23
N GLU A 708 9.26 -17.28 -33.54
CA GLU A 708 8.43 -17.18 -34.75
C GLU A 708 7.55 -15.92 -34.73
N PHE A 709 6.97 -15.60 -33.57
CA PHE A 709 6.17 -14.39 -33.40
C PHE A 709 7.00 -13.12 -33.69
N MET A 710 8.18 -13.00 -33.08
CA MET A 710 9.09 -11.87 -33.30
C MET A 710 9.55 -11.76 -34.76
N ARG A 711 9.89 -12.88 -35.42
CA ARG A 711 10.24 -12.89 -36.85
C ARG A 711 9.08 -12.43 -37.73
N GLY A 712 7.84 -12.78 -37.36
CA GLY A 712 6.63 -12.25 -37.99
C GLY A 712 6.55 -10.72 -37.85
N LEU A 713 6.69 -10.21 -36.63
CA LEU A 713 6.61 -8.78 -36.33
C LEU A 713 7.69 -7.95 -37.03
N ILE A 714 8.93 -8.45 -37.13
CA ILE A 714 10.00 -7.78 -37.91
C ILE A 714 9.54 -7.54 -39.35
N ARG A 715 8.92 -8.54 -40.00
CA ARG A 715 8.43 -8.42 -41.38
C ARG A 715 7.27 -7.44 -41.48
N ALA A 716 6.33 -7.48 -40.52
CA ALA A 716 5.18 -6.57 -40.47
C ALA A 716 5.62 -5.10 -40.28
N MET A 717 6.52 -4.84 -39.33
CA MET A 717 7.07 -3.49 -39.09
C MET A 717 7.86 -2.99 -40.31
N LYS A 718 8.70 -3.84 -40.93
CA LYS A 718 9.43 -3.46 -42.15
C LYS A 718 8.48 -3.08 -43.29
N ARG A 719 7.38 -3.81 -43.49
CA ARG A 719 6.33 -3.45 -44.46
C ARG A 719 5.69 -2.11 -44.13
N ARG A 720 5.35 -1.86 -42.86
CA ARG A 720 4.77 -0.58 -42.41
C ARG A 720 5.72 0.58 -42.71
N LEU A 721 6.97 0.47 -42.29
CA LEU A 721 7.98 1.53 -42.40
C LEU A 721 8.34 1.85 -43.86
N ASN A 722 8.35 0.83 -44.74
CA ASN A 722 8.67 1.02 -46.17
C ASN A 722 7.45 1.41 -47.02
N SER A 723 6.23 1.31 -46.49
CA SER A 723 5.01 1.63 -47.24
C SER A 723 4.76 3.13 -47.31
N LYS A 724 4.46 3.63 -48.51
CA LYS A 724 3.98 5.00 -48.75
C LYS A 724 2.44 5.12 -48.73
N LYS A 725 1.72 4.01 -48.52
CA LYS A 725 0.24 4.02 -48.46
C LYS A 725 -0.23 4.73 -47.19
N GLY A 726 -1.29 5.53 -47.29
CA GLY A 726 -1.91 6.21 -46.14
C GLY A 726 -2.41 5.25 -45.05
N GLU A 727 -2.86 4.04 -45.43
CA GLU A 727 -3.42 3.04 -44.51
C GLU A 727 -2.37 2.10 -43.87
N ARG A 728 -1.07 2.42 -43.97
CA ARG A 728 0.02 1.54 -43.49
C ARG A 728 -0.08 1.15 -42.01
N ALA A 729 -0.62 2.02 -41.15
CA ALA A 729 -0.84 1.72 -39.73
C ALA A 729 -1.95 0.68 -39.52
N LEU A 730 -3.08 0.84 -40.22
CA LEU A 730 -4.21 -0.09 -40.17
C LEU A 730 -3.82 -1.49 -40.71
N LEU A 731 -3.04 -1.54 -41.79
CA LEU A 731 -2.51 -2.79 -42.33
C LEU A 731 -1.58 -3.50 -41.33
N TYR A 732 -0.72 -2.74 -40.64
CA TYR A 732 0.13 -3.28 -39.56
C TYR A 732 -0.71 -3.77 -38.38
N TRP A 733 -1.71 -3.01 -37.93
CA TRP A 733 -2.63 -3.40 -36.86
C TRP A 733 -3.32 -4.72 -37.17
N ALA A 734 -3.81 -4.90 -38.39
CA ALA A 734 -4.46 -6.14 -38.81
C ALA A 734 -3.50 -7.33 -38.77
N GLU A 735 -2.30 -7.17 -39.34
CA GLU A 735 -1.31 -8.23 -39.44
C GLU A 735 -0.70 -8.61 -38.07
N SER A 736 -0.31 -7.61 -37.27
CA SER A 736 0.31 -7.81 -35.96
C SER A 736 -0.65 -8.46 -34.96
N ASN A 737 -1.93 -8.07 -34.97
CA ASN A 737 -2.95 -8.75 -34.16
C ASN A 737 -3.15 -10.21 -34.58
N GLN A 738 -3.16 -10.52 -35.88
CA GLN A 738 -3.26 -11.93 -36.33
C GLN A 738 -2.08 -12.78 -35.84
N LEU A 739 -0.87 -12.21 -35.89
CA LEU A 739 0.34 -12.86 -35.35
C LEU A 739 0.23 -13.07 -33.83
N LYS A 740 -0.24 -12.05 -33.09
CA LYS A 740 -0.44 -12.08 -31.64
C LYS A 740 -1.49 -13.11 -31.21
N GLU A 741 -2.64 -13.15 -31.88
CA GLU A 741 -3.71 -14.12 -31.60
C GLU A 741 -3.25 -15.56 -31.85
N ARG A 742 -2.51 -15.81 -32.94
CA ARG A 742 -1.89 -17.12 -33.20
C ARG A 742 -0.88 -17.51 -32.12
N TYR A 743 -0.07 -16.56 -31.68
CA TYR A 743 0.91 -16.77 -30.62
C TYR A 743 0.24 -17.07 -29.27
N ARG A 744 -0.82 -16.33 -28.91
CA ARG A 744 -1.62 -16.57 -27.70
C ARG A 744 -2.26 -17.95 -27.73
N GLU A 745 -2.86 -18.35 -28.84
CA GLU A 745 -3.46 -19.69 -28.97
C GLU A 745 -2.43 -20.80 -28.78
N ARG A 746 -1.25 -20.67 -29.41
CA ARG A 746 -0.17 -21.68 -29.29
C ARG A 746 0.46 -21.76 -27.91
N THR A 747 0.43 -20.67 -27.14
CA THR A 747 1.01 -20.61 -25.79
C THR A 747 -0.03 -20.74 -24.69
N LYS A 748 -1.33 -20.83 -25.03
CA LYS A 748 -2.48 -20.84 -24.12
C LYS A 748 -2.32 -21.86 -23.00
N MET A 749 -1.93 -23.09 -23.33
CA MET A 749 -1.78 -24.20 -22.36
C MET A 749 -0.35 -24.35 -21.82
N GLY A 750 0.60 -23.55 -22.29
CA GLY A 750 2.03 -23.69 -22.04
C GLY A 750 2.84 -23.63 -23.34
N VAL A 751 4.13 -23.94 -23.27
CA VAL A 751 5.03 -23.88 -24.44
C VAL A 751 5.44 -25.27 -24.91
N SER A 752 5.89 -25.41 -26.17
CA SER A 752 6.44 -26.69 -26.67
C SER A 752 7.64 -27.15 -25.84
N GLY A 753 8.51 -26.21 -25.45
CA GLY A 753 9.79 -26.45 -24.79
C GLY A 753 10.97 -26.54 -25.76
N ARG A 754 10.76 -26.40 -27.07
CA ARG A 754 11.85 -26.27 -28.06
C ARG A 754 12.39 -24.85 -28.01
N GLU A 755 13.71 -24.71 -28.00
CA GLU A 755 14.39 -23.41 -28.05
C GLU A 755 14.99 -23.15 -29.42
N ARG A 756 14.92 -21.90 -29.89
CA ARG A 756 15.57 -21.37 -31.09
C ARG A 756 16.57 -20.29 -30.67
N LYS A 757 17.75 -20.29 -31.31
CA LYS A 757 18.79 -19.28 -31.08
C LYS A 757 18.46 -18.02 -31.88
N MET A 758 18.39 -16.87 -31.20
CA MET A 758 18.34 -15.55 -31.83
C MET A 758 19.63 -14.81 -31.50
N THR A 759 20.34 -14.33 -32.52
CA THR A 759 21.60 -13.60 -32.31
C THR A 759 21.35 -12.23 -31.67
N VAL A 760 22.33 -11.70 -30.93
CA VAL A 760 22.26 -10.35 -30.36
C VAL A 760 22.06 -9.31 -31.48
N ALA A 761 22.65 -9.51 -32.66
CA ALA A 761 22.40 -8.67 -33.82
C ALA A 761 20.92 -8.71 -34.28
N GLU A 762 20.27 -9.89 -34.27
CA GLU A 762 18.84 -10.00 -34.57
C GLU A 762 17.96 -9.36 -33.51
N VAL A 763 18.30 -9.51 -32.23
CA VAL A 763 17.59 -8.86 -31.12
C VAL A 763 17.68 -7.33 -31.28
N LYS A 764 18.87 -6.79 -31.56
CA LYS A 764 19.06 -5.36 -31.82
C LYS A 764 18.22 -4.91 -33.02
N ARG A 765 18.21 -5.64 -34.14
CA ARG A 765 17.36 -5.33 -35.30
C ARG A 765 15.86 -5.34 -34.97
N PHE A 766 15.40 -6.25 -34.13
CA PHE A 766 14.01 -6.25 -33.67
C PHE A 766 13.69 -5.00 -32.87
N LEU A 767 14.53 -4.65 -31.88
CA LEU A 767 14.37 -3.45 -31.06
C LEU A 767 14.43 -2.17 -31.88
N ASP A 768 15.36 -2.08 -32.84
CA ASP A 768 15.49 -0.93 -33.75
C ASP A 768 14.24 -0.79 -34.64
N ALA A 769 13.64 -1.91 -35.08
CA ALA A 769 12.38 -1.89 -35.83
C ALA A 769 11.18 -1.45 -34.95
N CYS A 770 11.15 -1.87 -33.68
CA CYS A 770 10.16 -1.38 -32.71
C CYS A 770 10.30 0.13 -32.50
N LEU A 771 11.52 0.62 -32.20
CA LEU A 771 11.81 2.04 -32.02
C LEU A 771 11.46 2.85 -33.27
N GLY A 772 11.82 2.37 -34.46
CA GLY A 772 11.41 3.01 -35.72
C GLY A 772 9.89 3.10 -35.86
N THR A 773 9.17 2.04 -35.51
CA THR A 773 7.70 2.02 -35.54
C THR A 773 7.06 2.99 -34.54
N LEU A 774 7.62 3.09 -33.33
CA LEU A 774 7.15 3.98 -32.27
C LEU A 774 7.46 5.45 -32.60
N SER A 775 8.63 5.73 -33.20
CA SER A 775 9.01 7.09 -33.59
C SER A 775 8.07 7.73 -34.62
N GLU A 776 7.33 6.91 -35.41
CA GLU A 776 6.30 7.43 -36.32
C GLU A 776 5.18 8.18 -35.58
N VAL A 777 4.93 7.88 -34.30
CA VAL A 777 3.90 8.54 -33.48
C VAL A 777 4.16 10.04 -33.37
N PHE A 778 5.43 10.42 -33.21
CA PHE A 778 5.84 11.81 -32.97
C PHE A 778 6.21 12.57 -34.24
N LYS A 779 6.00 11.99 -35.42
CA LYS A 779 6.24 12.69 -36.68
C LYS A 779 5.32 13.90 -36.86
N PRO A 780 5.75 14.94 -37.61
CA PRO A 780 4.97 16.16 -37.82
C PRO A 780 3.54 15.91 -38.30
N GLU A 781 3.29 14.91 -39.16
CA GLU A 781 1.95 14.57 -39.64
C GLU A 781 0.96 14.12 -38.54
N ASN A 782 1.47 13.60 -37.42
CA ASN A 782 0.65 13.13 -36.30
C ASN A 782 0.50 14.18 -35.20
N LYS A 783 1.20 15.33 -35.28
CA LYS A 783 1.24 16.36 -34.23
C LYS A 783 -0.16 16.76 -33.73
N ASN A 784 -1.09 17.01 -34.65
CA ASN A 784 -2.46 17.43 -34.30
C ASN A 784 -3.34 16.30 -33.74
N LYS A 785 -2.92 15.04 -33.87
CA LYS A 785 -3.59 13.88 -33.26
C LYS A 785 -3.13 13.67 -31.82
N ILE A 786 -1.84 13.90 -31.55
CA ILE A 786 -1.24 13.59 -30.24
C ILE A 786 -1.12 14.80 -29.31
N PHE A 787 -1.11 16.02 -29.83
CA PHE A 787 -1.05 17.25 -29.03
C PHE A 787 -2.32 18.09 -29.20
N HIS A 788 -2.86 18.54 -28.08
CA HIS A 788 -3.88 19.57 -28.04
C HIS A 788 -3.29 20.92 -28.46
N LYS A 789 -4.15 21.86 -28.89
CA LYS A 789 -3.75 23.20 -29.37
C LYS A 789 -2.93 24.01 -28.35
N ASN A 790 -3.07 23.73 -27.06
CA ASN A 790 -2.29 24.35 -25.98
C ASN A 790 -0.91 23.70 -25.75
N GLY A 791 -0.56 22.66 -26.51
CA GLY A 791 0.72 21.95 -26.43
C GLY A 791 0.77 20.80 -25.43
N VAL A 792 -0.32 20.48 -24.73
CA VAL A 792 -0.39 19.30 -23.85
C VAL A 792 -0.65 18.06 -24.72
N CYS A 793 0.06 16.95 -24.47
CA CYS A 793 -0.23 15.70 -25.17
C CYS A 793 -1.50 15.04 -24.62
N TYR A 794 -2.28 14.45 -25.52
CA TYR A 794 -3.41 13.60 -25.15
C TYR A 794 -2.91 12.30 -24.50
N THR A 795 -3.72 11.77 -23.58
CA THR A 795 -3.39 10.53 -22.84
C THR A 795 -4.13 9.34 -23.45
N TYR A 796 -5.44 9.47 -23.63
CA TYR A 796 -6.31 8.40 -24.08
C TYR A 796 -7.00 8.74 -25.40
N PHE A 797 -7.33 7.71 -26.17
CA PHE A 797 -8.05 7.82 -27.45
C PHE A 797 -9.15 6.78 -27.54
N VAL A 798 -10.22 7.12 -28.25
CA VAL A 798 -11.29 6.20 -28.66
C VAL A 798 -11.10 5.88 -30.14
N ASN A 799 -11.10 4.59 -30.49
CA ASN A 799 -11.00 4.11 -31.87
C ASN A 799 -12.37 3.68 -32.39
N GLU A 800 -13.15 4.62 -32.91
CA GLU A 800 -14.53 4.37 -33.34
C GLU A 800 -14.55 3.59 -34.66
N VAL A 801 -15.23 2.44 -34.68
CA VAL A 801 -15.39 1.63 -35.89
C VAL A 801 -16.40 2.28 -36.84
N LYS A 802 -15.98 2.60 -38.07
CA LYS A 802 -16.83 3.20 -39.11
C LYS A 802 -17.35 2.21 -40.13
N GLU A 803 -16.61 1.12 -40.35
CA GLU A 803 -17.02 0.03 -41.24
C GLU A 803 -16.74 -1.31 -40.57
N TYR A 804 -17.70 -2.23 -40.62
CA TYR A 804 -17.58 -3.58 -40.08
C TYR A 804 -18.34 -4.60 -40.93
N GLU A 805 -17.96 -5.87 -40.79
CA GLU A 805 -18.66 -7.01 -41.39
C GLU A 805 -19.24 -7.91 -40.29
N PRO A 806 -20.51 -8.34 -40.36
CA PRO A 806 -21.04 -9.34 -39.43
C PRO A 806 -20.31 -10.67 -39.56
N ILE A 807 -20.04 -11.31 -38.41
CA ILE A 807 -19.56 -12.69 -38.37
C ILE A 807 -20.78 -13.59 -38.30
N TRP A 808 -20.94 -14.47 -39.28
CA TRP A 808 -22.14 -15.31 -39.42
C TRP A 808 -21.93 -16.69 -38.83
N LYS A 809 -22.88 -17.17 -38.03
CA LYS A 809 -23.03 -18.59 -37.71
C LYS A 809 -23.60 -19.34 -38.91
N ASP A 810 -24.61 -18.76 -39.55
CA ASP A 810 -25.17 -19.18 -40.83
C ASP A 810 -25.42 -17.96 -41.70
N ARG A 811 -24.60 -17.80 -42.76
CA ARG A 811 -24.66 -16.65 -43.66
C ARG A 811 -25.92 -16.66 -44.52
N LYS A 812 -26.44 -17.84 -44.90
CA LYS A 812 -27.63 -17.95 -45.77
C LYS A 812 -28.88 -17.54 -45.00
N LYS A 813 -28.98 -17.97 -43.74
CA LYS A 813 -30.10 -17.64 -42.84
C LYS A 813 -29.96 -16.28 -42.14
N LYS A 814 -28.88 -15.53 -42.40
CA LYS A 814 -28.55 -14.27 -41.71
C LYS A 814 -28.55 -14.42 -40.18
N ILE A 815 -28.04 -15.55 -39.67
CA ILE A 815 -27.91 -15.79 -38.23
C ILE A 815 -26.49 -15.36 -37.80
N PRO A 816 -26.34 -14.29 -37.02
CA PRO A 816 -25.02 -13.87 -36.56
C PRO A 816 -24.43 -14.87 -35.58
N ALA A 817 -23.11 -14.99 -35.58
CA ALA A 817 -22.39 -15.60 -34.47
C ALA A 817 -22.51 -14.68 -33.25
N LEU A 818 -22.65 -15.27 -32.06
CA LEU A 818 -22.81 -14.53 -30.81
C LEU A 818 -21.56 -14.64 -29.96
N SER A 819 -21.24 -13.56 -29.25
CA SER A 819 -20.26 -13.55 -28.17
C SER A 819 -20.75 -14.40 -26.99
N HIS A 820 -19.87 -14.67 -26.02
CA HIS A 820 -20.27 -15.35 -24.79
C HIS A 820 -21.28 -14.55 -23.96
N SER A 821 -21.35 -13.23 -24.17
CA SER A 821 -22.35 -12.35 -23.56
C SER A 821 -23.64 -12.22 -24.39
N GLY A 822 -23.79 -13.00 -25.47
CA GLY A 822 -25.03 -13.07 -26.26
C GLY A 822 -25.17 -12.02 -27.37
N TYR A 823 -24.20 -11.13 -27.56
CA TYR A 823 -24.28 -10.07 -28.59
C TYR A 823 -23.72 -10.52 -29.95
N PRO A 824 -24.28 -10.06 -31.09
CA PRO A 824 -23.76 -10.33 -32.44
C PRO A 824 -22.31 -9.91 -32.63
N LEU A 825 -21.49 -10.80 -33.19
CA LEU A 825 -20.07 -10.58 -33.44
C LEU A 825 -19.83 -9.89 -34.78
N VAL A 826 -18.82 -9.02 -34.83
CA VAL A 826 -18.42 -8.29 -36.04
C VAL A 826 -16.91 -8.25 -36.23
N ARG A 827 -16.48 -8.06 -37.48
CA ARG A 827 -15.10 -7.78 -37.86
C ARG A 827 -14.97 -6.32 -38.28
N ALA A 828 -14.25 -5.53 -37.49
CA ALA A 828 -13.97 -4.13 -37.82
C ALA A 828 -13.04 -4.01 -39.04
N LYS A 829 -13.30 -3.00 -39.89
CA LYS A 829 -12.56 -2.75 -41.14
C LYS A 829 -11.93 -1.37 -41.19
N LYS A 830 -12.64 -0.33 -40.74
CA LYS A 830 -12.13 1.04 -40.70
C LYS A 830 -12.44 1.70 -39.37
N PHE A 831 -11.55 2.59 -38.96
CA PHE A 831 -11.59 3.29 -37.68
C PHE A 831 -11.41 4.78 -37.87
N CYS A 832 -12.11 5.57 -37.06
CA CYS A 832 -11.83 6.98 -36.84
C CYS A 832 -11.40 7.16 -35.39
N GLN A 833 -10.16 7.61 -35.19
CA GLN A 833 -9.65 7.87 -33.84
C GLN A 833 -9.97 9.30 -33.43
N ARG A 834 -10.37 9.46 -32.17
CA ARG A 834 -10.47 10.77 -31.51
C ARG A 834 -9.76 10.74 -30.16
N PRO A 835 -9.11 11.85 -29.75
CA PRO A 835 -8.62 11.96 -28.38
C PRO A 835 -9.78 12.09 -27.38
N VAL A 836 -9.50 11.65 -26.15
CA VAL A 836 -10.28 11.99 -24.96
C VAL A 836 -9.71 13.29 -24.38
N SER A 837 -10.52 14.01 -23.59
CA SER A 837 -10.10 15.15 -22.77
C SER A 837 -8.76 14.93 -22.05
N LEU A 838 -8.02 16.01 -21.78
CA LEU A 838 -6.65 15.97 -21.27
C LEU A 838 -6.53 15.34 -19.86
N PHE A 839 -5.48 14.54 -19.67
CA PHE A 839 -5.04 14.00 -18.37
C PHE A 839 -3.58 14.37 -18.13
N LEU A 840 -3.21 14.52 -16.85
CA LEU A 840 -1.83 14.80 -16.43
C LEU A 840 -0.87 13.63 -16.70
N GLU A 841 -1.40 12.41 -16.79
CA GLU A 841 -0.62 11.18 -17.00
C GLU A 841 0.20 11.22 -18.29
N GLY A 842 -0.38 11.64 -19.42
CA GLY A 842 0.34 11.76 -20.69
C GLY A 842 1.61 12.61 -20.56
N PRO A 843 1.51 13.86 -20.07
CA PRO A 843 2.68 14.71 -19.80
C PRO A 843 3.73 14.10 -18.87
N VAL A 844 3.31 13.33 -17.85
CA VAL A 844 4.24 12.62 -16.94
C VAL A 844 5.09 11.63 -17.73
N HIS A 845 4.46 10.76 -18.52
CA HIS A 845 5.18 9.75 -19.30
C HIS A 845 6.03 10.39 -20.40
N LEU A 846 5.51 11.44 -21.06
CA LEU A 846 6.25 12.16 -22.07
C LEU A 846 7.50 12.82 -21.49
N LEU A 847 7.40 13.48 -20.33
CA LEU A 847 8.56 14.09 -19.66
C LEU A 847 9.60 13.04 -19.22
N ARG A 848 9.15 11.87 -18.77
CA ARG A 848 10.03 10.77 -18.34
C ARG A 848 10.97 10.30 -19.45
N VAL A 849 10.46 10.18 -20.68
CA VAL A 849 11.19 9.60 -21.82
C VAL A 849 11.79 10.68 -22.73
N HIS A 850 11.03 11.73 -23.07
CA HIS A 850 11.43 12.81 -23.98
C HIS A 850 11.85 14.07 -23.21
N ARG A 851 12.90 13.95 -22.42
CA ARG A 851 13.40 15.03 -21.53
C ARG A 851 13.80 16.29 -22.31
N GLU A 852 14.19 16.14 -23.58
CA GLU A 852 14.53 17.23 -24.49
C GLU A 852 13.37 18.20 -24.74
N TRP A 853 12.12 17.76 -24.59
CA TRP A 853 10.93 18.62 -24.69
C TRP A 853 10.48 19.17 -23.33
N GLY A 854 11.20 18.89 -22.25
CA GLY A 854 10.72 19.09 -20.89
C GLY A 854 10.24 20.52 -20.58
N LYS A 855 10.90 21.56 -21.11
CA LYS A 855 10.47 22.95 -20.93
C LYS A 855 9.10 23.21 -21.57
N GLN A 856 8.90 22.72 -22.80
CA GLN A 856 7.65 22.88 -23.52
C GLN A 856 6.51 22.12 -22.83
N ILE A 857 6.78 20.90 -22.34
CA ILE A 857 5.82 20.08 -21.60
C ILE A 857 5.43 20.77 -20.28
N TYR A 858 6.41 21.23 -19.50
CA TYR A 858 6.17 21.94 -18.25
C TYR A 858 5.29 23.19 -18.45
N GLU A 859 5.67 24.04 -19.40
CA GLU A 859 4.96 25.27 -19.69
C GLU A 859 3.56 25.04 -20.28
N SER A 860 3.35 23.98 -21.05
CA SER A 860 2.02 23.66 -21.60
C SER A 860 1.08 23.19 -20.51
N VAL A 861 1.52 22.29 -19.62
CA VAL A 861 0.75 21.84 -18.44
C VAL A 861 0.37 23.02 -17.55
N ARG A 862 1.35 23.88 -17.18
CA ARG A 862 1.12 25.08 -16.34
C ARG A 862 0.12 26.08 -16.93
N ARG A 863 0.01 26.17 -18.26
CA ARG A 863 -0.93 27.07 -18.94
C ARG A 863 -2.30 26.43 -19.18
N SER A 864 -2.37 25.10 -19.14
CA SER A 864 -3.58 24.33 -19.39
C SER A 864 -4.57 24.32 -18.21
N PRO A 865 -5.81 23.82 -18.43
CA PRO A 865 -6.74 23.53 -17.36
C PRO A 865 -6.27 22.45 -16.37
N LEU A 866 -5.18 21.70 -16.63
CA LEU A 866 -4.64 20.71 -15.68
C LEU A 866 -3.98 21.36 -14.46
N TYR A 867 -3.67 22.65 -14.49
CA TYR A 867 -3.10 23.36 -13.35
C TYR A 867 -4.18 24.15 -12.59
N ASP A 868 -4.39 23.79 -11.33
CA ASP A 868 -5.24 24.52 -10.40
C ASP A 868 -4.53 25.81 -9.98
N ARG A 869 -5.04 26.95 -10.44
CA ARG A 869 -4.41 28.26 -10.23
C ARG A 869 -4.56 28.78 -8.80
N GLU A 870 -5.65 28.41 -8.15
CA GLU A 870 -5.98 28.86 -6.79
C GLU A 870 -5.15 28.10 -5.76
N LEU A 871 -5.16 26.77 -5.83
CA LEU A 871 -4.39 25.91 -4.93
C LEU A 871 -2.92 25.83 -5.31
N LYS A 872 -2.57 26.16 -6.56
CA LYS A 872 -1.23 26.02 -7.14
C LYS A 872 -0.76 24.56 -7.19
N MET A 873 -1.67 23.68 -7.62
CA MET A 873 -1.50 22.23 -7.66
C MET A 873 -1.90 21.68 -9.04
N TYR A 874 -1.63 20.40 -9.31
CA TYR A 874 -1.89 19.76 -10.59
C TYR A 874 -3.08 18.79 -10.50
N LYS A 875 -4.13 19.06 -11.27
CA LYS A 875 -5.32 18.20 -11.38
C LYS A 875 -5.00 16.98 -12.23
N VAL A 876 -5.66 15.87 -11.91
CA VAL A 876 -5.48 14.59 -12.62
C VAL A 876 -5.98 14.65 -14.07
N CYS A 877 -7.05 15.41 -14.34
CA CYS A 877 -7.61 15.64 -15.66
C CYS A 877 -8.22 17.04 -15.78
N GLU A 878 -8.57 17.41 -17.01
CA GLU A 878 -9.44 18.57 -17.26
C GLU A 878 -10.93 18.16 -17.22
N SER A 879 -11.80 19.12 -17.50
CA SER A 879 -13.25 18.87 -17.52
C SER A 879 -13.64 17.80 -18.53
N LEU A 880 -14.26 16.74 -18.02
CA LEU A 880 -14.81 15.65 -18.84
C LEU A 880 -16.23 15.93 -19.33
N GLU A 881 -16.75 17.16 -19.19
CA GLU A 881 -18.15 17.49 -19.47
C GLU A 881 -18.58 17.08 -20.90
N LYS A 882 -17.65 17.17 -21.86
CA LYS A 882 -17.82 16.83 -23.27
C LYS A 882 -17.70 15.34 -23.58
N GLU A 883 -17.22 14.52 -22.64
CA GLU A 883 -17.13 13.08 -22.81
C GLU A 883 -18.45 12.40 -22.43
N PRO A 884 -18.83 11.31 -23.11
CA PRO A 884 -20.02 10.54 -22.76
C PRO A 884 -19.82 9.80 -21.43
N PHE A 885 -20.90 9.49 -20.71
CA PHE A 885 -20.84 8.65 -19.50
C PHE A 885 -20.22 7.27 -19.75
N GLU A 886 -20.27 6.78 -20.99
CA GLU A 886 -19.68 5.50 -21.39
C GLU A 886 -18.15 5.45 -21.25
N VAL A 887 -17.44 6.58 -21.08
CA VAL A 887 -15.98 6.54 -20.81
C VAL A 887 -15.65 5.91 -19.45
N GLY A 888 -16.59 5.94 -18.49
CA GLY A 888 -16.44 5.33 -17.18
C GLY A 888 -17.02 6.15 -16.04
N ARG A 889 -16.97 5.59 -14.83
CA ARG A 889 -17.54 6.20 -13.61
C ARG A 889 -16.96 7.57 -13.27
N ILE A 890 -15.76 7.89 -13.76
CA ILE A 890 -15.13 9.20 -13.63
C ILE A 890 -16.06 10.34 -14.06
N ARG A 891 -16.85 10.15 -15.13
CA ARG A 891 -17.75 11.18 -15.66
C ARG A 891 -18.96 11.44 -14.77
N ALA A 892 -19.31 10.48 -13.90
CA ALA A 892 -20.43 10.57 -12.96
C ALA A 892 -20.08 11.37 -11.70
N TYR A 893 -18.80 11.53 -11.38
CA TYR A 893 -18.36 12.34 -10.24
C TYR A 893 -18.52 13.82 -10.53
N ALA A 894 -18.82 14.61 -9.50
CA ALA A 894 -18.74 16.06 -9.60
C ALA A 894 -17.31 16.50 -9.95
N ARG A 895 -17.19 17.60 -10.69
CA ARG A 895 -15.89 18.19 -11.03
C ARG A 895 -15.15 18.55 -9.74
N GLY A 896 -13.85 18.25 -9.67
CA GLY A 896 -13.00 18.48 -8.50
C GLY A 896 -13.07 17.40 -7.42
N TRP A 897 -13.73 16.27 -7.71
CA TRP A 897 -13.93 15.16 -6.77
C TRP A 897 -13.39 13.83 -7.33
N LEU A 898 -12.74 13.04 -6.47
CA LEU A 898 -12.09 11.77 -6.81
C LEU A 898 -11.21 11.91 -8.07
N GLU A 899 -11.33 11.03 -9.07
CA GLU A 899 -10.55 11.11 -10.30
C GLU A 899 -11.05 12.19 -11.28
N ASN A 900 -12.18 12.87 -11.04
CA ASN A 900 -12.69 13.89 -11.96
C ASN A 900 -12.22 15.29 -11.54
N GLU A 901 -11.18 15.79 -12.19
CA GLU A 901 -10.58 17.11 -11.94
C GLU A 901 -10.06 17.38 -10.51
N ALA A 902 -10.02 16.40 -9.59
CA ALA A 902 -9.39 16.63 -8.29
C ALA A 902 -7.85 16.66 -8.41
N ILE A 903 -7.20 17.11 -7.34
CA ILE A 903 -5.75 16.93 -7.17
C ILE A 903 -5.54 15.51 -6.65
N TYR A 904 -5.22 14.58 -7.55
CA TYR A 904 -4.93 13.19 -7.16
C TYR A 904 -3.43 13.08 -6.85
N LEU A 905 -3.09 13.05 -5.56
CA LEU A 905 -1.73 13.24 -5.07
C LEU A 905 -0.73 12.25 -5.65
N HIS A 906 -1.14 11.01 -5.93
CA HIS A 906 -0.27 10.03 -6.58
C HIS A 906 0.18 10.50 -7.99
N MET A 907 -0.72 11.03 -8.82
CA MET A 907 -0.35 11.51 -10.16
C MET A 907 0.42 12.83 -10.11
N GLU A 908 0.06 13.73 -9.20
CA GLU A 908 0.84 14.95 -8.96
C GLU A 908 2.27 14.63 -8.52
N TYR A 909 2.46 13.66 -7.62
CA TYR A 909 3.79 13.28 -7.18
C TYR A 909 4.59 12.56 -8.27
N LYS A 910 3.95 11.82 -9.18
CA LYS A 910 4.63 11.31 -10.40
C LYS A 910 5.11 12.48 -11.26
N TRP A 911 4.29 13.52 -11.45
CA TRP A 911 4.69 14.73 -12.17
C TRP A 911 5.88 15.43 -11.53
N LEU A 912 5.84 15.66 -10.21
CA LEU A 912 6.94 16.26 -9.45
C LEU A 912 8.22 15.41 -9.52
N LEU A 913 8.11 14.07 -9.45
CA LEU A 913 9.24 13.17 -9.59
C LEU A 913 9.89 13.26 -10.98
N GLU A 914 9.10 13.33 -12.05
CA GLU A 914 9.65 13.44 -13.40
C GLU A 914 10.24 14.83 -13.68
N MET A 915 9.71 15.91 -13.07
CA MET A 915 10.37 17.21 -13.06
C MET A 915 11.76 17.13 -12.41
N LEU A 916 11.85 16.47 -11.25
CA LEU A 916 13.11 16.29 -10.53
C LEU A 916 14.13 15.46 -11.33
N ARG A 917 13.70 14.32 -11.90
CA ARG A 917 14.54 13.44 -12.74
C ARG A 917 14.99 14.11 -14.03
N SER A 918 14.19 15.04 -14.55
CA SER A 918 14.50 15.79 -15.77
C SER A 918 15.32 17.06 -15.52
N GLY A 919 15.73 17.32 -14.27
CA GLY A 919 16.62 18.43 -13.93
C GLY A 919 15.94 19.80 -13.79
N PHE A 920 14.61 19.85 -13.74
CA PHE A 920 13.82 21.06 -13.49
C PHE A 920 13.82 21.44 -12.00
N TYR A 921 15.02 21.49 -11.40
CA TYR A 921 15.17 21.67 -9.96
C TYR A 921 14.56 22.98 -9.46
N GLN A 922 14.69 24.08 -10.21
CA GLN A 922 14.14 25.37 -9.80
C GLN A 922 12.61 25.37 -9.76
N GLU A 923 11.99 24.86 -10.83
CA GLU A 923 10.54 24.71 -10.94
C GLU A 923 10.00 23.72 -9.91
N PHE A 924 10.70 22.58 -9.72
CA PHE A 924 10.37 21.59 -8.70
C PHE A 924 10.37 22.22 -7.31
N TYR A 925 11.46 22.88 -6.90
CA TYR A 925 11.55 23.48 -5.56
C TYR A 925 10.61 24.67 -5.33
N ARG A 926 10.15 25.31 -6.40
CA ARG A 926 9.06 26.29 -6.33
C ARG A 926 7.74 25.59 -6.06
N ASP A 927 7.40 24.57 -6.87
CA ASP A 927 6.08 23.98 -6.88
C ASP A 927 5.85 23.05 -5.67
N ILE A 928 6.87 22.37 -5.13
CA ILE A 928 6.70 21.52 -3.93
C ILE A 928 6.21 22.27 -2.70
N LYS A 929 6.46 23.59 -2.60
CA LYS A 929 6.02 24.41 -1.46
C LYS A 929 4.51 24.55 -1.36
N THR A 930 3.77 24.24 -2.43
CA THR A 930 2.30 24.24 -2.45
C THR A 930 1.72 22.88 -2.80
N ALA A 931 2.53 21.95 -3.33
CA ALA A 931 2.06 20.63 -3.75
C ALA A 931 2.37 19.51 -2.74
N LEU A 932 3.48 19.56 -2.01
CA LEU A 932 3.78 18.52 -1.02
C LEU A 932 3.01 18.79 0.28
N VAL A 933 2.37 17.73 0.79
CA VAL A 933 1.60 17.70 2.03
C VAL A 933 2.27 18.41 3.24
N PRO A 934 3.58 18.23 3.55
CA PRO A 934 4.22 18.89 4.69
C PRO A 934 4.28 20.43 4.60
N PHE A 935 4.03 21.01 3.43
CA PHE A 935 4.04 22.46 3.23
C PHE A 935 2.63 23.05 3.05
N LEU A 936 1.58 22.21 3.11
CA LEU A 936 0.21 22.67 3.03
C LEU A 936 -0.21 23.39 4.32
N ASN A 937 -1.18 24.30 4.19
CA ASN A 937 -1.84 24.87 5.35
C ASN A 937 -2.72 23.78 6.01
N PRO A 938 -2.50 23.41 7.29
CA PRO A 938 -3.27 22.37 7.95
C PRO A 938 -4.77 22.69 8.08
N GLU A 939 -5.16 23.96 8.19
CA GLU A 939 -6.59 24.37 8.23
C GLU A 939 -7.29 24.13 6.88
N MET A 940 -6.55 24.33 5.78
CA MET A 940 -7.04 24.04 4.43
C MET A 940 -7.12 22.52 4.22
N TYR A 941 -6.01 21.80 4.49
CA TYR A 941 -5.89 20.37 4.30
C TYR A 941 -6.83 19.54 5.19
N GLY A 942 -7.13 20.05 6.39
CA GLY A 942 -8.14 19.52 7.30
C GLY A 942 -7.74 18.25 8.07
N ARG A 943 -6.48 17.82 7.96
CA ARG A 943 -5.91 16.64 8.63
C ARG A 943 -4.39 16.82 8.80
N SER A 944 -3.70 15.81 9.37
CA SER A 944 -2.27 15.87 9.66
C SER A 944 -1.42 16.12 8.41
N ILE A 945 -0.64 17.21 8.38
CA ILE A 945 0.34 17.49 7.31
C ILE A 945 1.55 16.56 7.33
N LEU A 946 1.60 15.60 8.26
CA LEU A 946 2.61 14.55 8.30
C LEU A 946 2.16 13.30 7.55
N GLU A 947 0.89 13.20 7.17
CA GLU A 947 0.28 12.02 6.57
C GLU A 947 -0.38 12.37 5.22
N GLY A 948 -0.03 11.64 4.18
CA GLY A 948 -0.63 11.83 2.86
C GLY A 948 -2.10 11.42 2.81
N GLY A 949 -2.86 12.00 1.89
CA GLY A 949 -4.15 11.48 1.43
C GLY A 949 -4.04 11.08 -0.04
N SER A 950 -5.01 10.36 -0.60
CA SER A 950 -4.99 10.10 -2.05
C SER A 950 -5.46 11.30 -2.86
N ILE A 951 -6.37 12.10 -2.31
CA ILE A 951 -7.09 13.15 -3.04
C ILE A 951 -7.10 14.44 -2.23
N ILE A 952 -6.91 15.57 -2.91
CA ILE A 952 -7.25 16.91 -2.43
C ILE A 952 -8.33 17.50 -3.36
N VAL A 953 -9.40 18.02 -2.77
CA VAL A 953 -10.51 18.63 -3.52
C VAL A 953 -10.03 19.91 -4.20
N SER A 954 -10.13 19.98 -5.52
CA SER A 954 -9.65 21.14 -6.30
C SER A 954 -10.58 22.38 -6.17
N SER A 955 -10.10 23.53 -6.64
CA SER A 955 -10.88 24.78 -6.70
C SER A 955 -12.09 24.75 -7.64
N VAL A 956 -12.22 23.74 -8.51
CA VAL A 956 -13.40 23.62 -9.41
C VAL A 956 -14.58 22.92 -8.77
N PHE A 957 -14.43 22.38 -7.55
CA PHE A 957 -15.52 21.72 -6.85
C PHE A 957 -16.64 22.72 -6.49
N PRO A 958 -17.93 22.37 -6.62
CA PRO A 958 -19.01 23.33 -6.38
C PRO A 958 -19.04 23.94 -4.97
N ASP A 959 -18.70 23.15 -3.94
CA ASP A 959 -18.62 23.64 -2.56
C ASP A 959 -17.21 24.17 -2.22
N LYS A 960 -17.08 25.50 -2.18
CA LYS A 960 -15.83 26.20 -1.82
C LYS A 960 -15.29 25.83 -0.44
N LYS A 961 -16.13 25.36 0.49
CA LYS A 961 -15.69 24.96 1.83
C LYS A 961 -14.80 23.71 1.80
N LEU A 962 -14.89 22.92 0.74
CA LEU A 962 -14.10 21.70 0.57
C LEU A 962 -12.77 21.94 -0.14
N HIS A 963 -12.57 23.10 -0.78
CA HIS A 963 -11.36 23.38 -1.55
C HIS A 963 -10.09 23.18 -0.71
N GLY A 964 -9.17 22.37 -1.20
CA GLY A 964 -7.91 22.03 -0.53
C GLY A 964 -8.03 20.95 0.56
N TRP A 965 -9.22 20.45 0.88
CA TRP A 965 -9.40 19.40 1.89
C TRP A 965 -8.93 18.04 1.36
N GLY A 966 -8.10 17.34 2.15
CA GLY A 966 -7.62 15.99 1.84
C GLY A 966 -8.63 14.89 2.18
N TYR A 967 -8.61 13.79 1.42
CA TYR A 967 -9.40 12.55 1.59
C TYR A 967 -8.56 11.28 1.32
N GLN A 968 -9.07 10.14 1.78
CA GLN A 968 -8.51 8.79 1.71
C GLN A 968 -7.11 8.69 2.35
N PRO A 969 -7.02 8.53 3.67
CA PRO A 969 -5.76 8.70 4.40
C PRO A 969 -4.72 7.63 4.07
N ARG A 970 -3.47 8.07 4.02
CA ARG A 970 -2.23 7.30 4.07
C ARG A 970 -1.99 6.37 2.90
N LEU A 971 -2.47 5.12 2.92
CA LEU A 971 -2.06 3.98 2.07
C LEU A 971 -2.22 4.21 0.55
N SER A 972 -1.40 5.10 -0.02
CA SER A 972 -1.52 5.63 -1.37
C SER A 972 -0.18 5.50 -2.10
N GLY A 973 -0.25 5.42 -3.43
CA GLY A 973 0.93 5.30 -4.29
C GLY A 973 1.86 6.50 -4.21
N LEU A 974 1.38 7.64 -3.71
CA LEU A 974 2.19 8.82 -3.43
C LEU A 974 3.42 8.49 -2.56
N THR A 975 3.31 7.51 -1.66
CA THR A 975 4.42 7.10 -0.79
C THR A 975 5.61 6.60 -1.59
N SER A 976 5.36 5.80 -2.63
CA SER A 976 6.40 5.28 -3.54
C SER A 976 7.08 6.37 -4.35
N GLU A 977 6.35 7.43 -4.69
CA GLU A 977 6.87 8.57 -5.44
C GLU A 977 7.66 9.53 -4.55
N MET A 978 7.16 9.82 -3.34
CA MET A 978 7.83 10.66 -2.36
C MET A 978 9.16 10.05 -1.90
N LEU A 979 9.22 8.74 -1.61
CA LEU A 979 10.48 8.08 -1.27
C LEU A 979 11.48 8.12 -2.43
N ASN A 980 11.00 8.01 -3.67
CA ASN A 980 11.87 8.17 -4.83
C ASN A 980 12.40 9.61 -4.89
N MET A 981 11.53 10.62 -4.79
CA MET A 981 11.94 12.03 -4.74
C MET A 981 12.98 12.27 -3.65
N TRP A 982 12.75 11.76 -2.44
CA TRP A 982 13.70 11.84 -1.33
C TRP A 982 15.09 11.28 -1.68
N PHE A 983 15.19 10.11 -2.33
CA PHE A 983 16.47 9.57 -2.79
C PHE A 983 17.13 10.42 -3.88
N HIS A 984 16.35 10.92 -4.85
CA HIS A 984 16.88 11.80 -5.91
C HIS A 984 17.38 13.13 -5.34
N MET A 985 16.69 13.67 -4.33
CA MET A 985 17.08 14.89 -3.63
C MET A 985 18.36 14.68 -2.79
N ALA A 986 18.38 13.65 -1.94
CA ALA A 986 19.44 13.44 -0.96
C ALA A 986 20.69 12.75 -1.54
N VAL A 987 20.53 11.92 -2.58
CA VAL A 987 21.58 11.02 -3.07
C VAL A 987 21.86 11.22 -4.55
N SER A 988 20.92 10.82 -5.42
CA SER A 988 20.94 10.82 -6.90
C SER A 988 20.30 9.54 -7.46
N GLU A 989 20.03 9.52 -8.78
CA GLU A 989 19.44 8.36 -9.48
C GLU A 989 20.34 7.12 -9.49
N ASN A 990 21.65 7.28 -9.70
CA ASN A 990 22.62 6.18 -9.84
C ASN A 990 23.88 6.44 -8.98
N PRO A 991 23.80 6.27 -7.65
CA PRO A 991 24.93 6.53 -6.75
C PRO A 991 26.05 5.52 -6.91
N PHE A 992 25.71 4.25 -7.16
CA PHE A 992 26.67 3.23 -7.52
C PHE A 992 26.83 3.15 -9.04
N PHE A 993 28.07 3.10 -9.50
CA PHE A 993 28.36 3.00 -10.93
C PHE A 993 29.67 2.26 -11.19
N LEU A 994 29.87 1.83 -12.43
CA LEU A 994 31.14 1.26 -12.88
C LEU A 994 32.00 2.34 -13.55
N ASN A 995 33.25 2.48 -13.11
CA ASN A 995 34.21 3.34 -13.80
C ASN A 995 34.65 2.73 -15.15
N ARG A 996 35.54 3.43 -15.88
CA ARG A 996 36.08 2.96 -17.18
C ARG A 996 36.79 1.59 -17.07
N LYS A 997 37.36 1.27 -15.91
CA LYS A 997 38.00 -0.02 -15.60
C LYS A 997 37.01 -1.08 -15.08
N LYS A 998 35.70 -0.83 -15.17
CA LYS A 998 34.62 -1.72 -14.68
C LYS A 998 34.67 -2.00 -13.17
N GLN A 999 35.26 -1.09 -12.41
CA GLN A 999 35.30 -1.17 -10.95
C GLN A 999 34.11 -0.43 -10.35
N LEU A 1000 33.52 -0.98 -9.28
CA LEU A 1000 32.42 -0.37 -8.55
C LEU A 1000 32.89 0.90 -7.84
N MET A 1001 32.14 1.98 -8.00
CA MET A 1001 32.38 3.27 -7.35
C MET A 1001 31.07 3.75 -6.71
N LEU A 1002 31.18 4.62 -5.70
CA LEU A 1002 30.05 5.30 -5.08
C LEU A 1002 30.25 6.82 -5.14
N LYS A 1003 29.23 7.56 -5.58
CA LYS A 1003 29.23 9.02 -5.61
C LYS A 1003 27.87 9.57 -5.21
N LEU A 1004 27.85 10.41 -4.18
CA LEU A 1004 26.65 11.10 -3.73
C LEU A 1004 26.58 12.48 -4.38
N ARG A 1005 25.48 12.78 -5.09
CA ARG A 1005 25.22 14.05 -5.79
C ARG A 1005 23.86 14.61 -5.36
N PRO A 1006 23.77 15.17 -4.14
CA PRO A 1006 22.51 15.74 -3.68
C PRO A 1006 22.05 16.85 -4.63
N ALA A 1007 20.75 16.95 -4.85
CA ALA A 1007 20.09 18.10 -5.43
C ALA A 1007 19.20 18.68 -4.33
N LEU A 1008 19.73 19.60 -3.54
CA LEU A 1008 19.10 20.21 -2.37
C LEU A 1008 19.18 21.74 -2.47
N PRO A 1009 18.11 22.47 -2.15
CA PRO A 1009 18.11 23.91 -2.09
C PRO A 1009 18.73 24.40 -0.77
N SER A 1010 19.29 25.60 -0.78
CA SER A 1010 19.92 26.24 0.37
C SER A 1010 19.03 26.28 1.61
N TRP A 1011 17.72 26.44 1.39
CA TRP A 1011 16.77 26.60 2.48
C TRP A 1011 16.59 25.32 3.29
N LEU A 1012 16.85 24.11 2.76
CA LEU A 1012 16.76 22.83 3.51
C LEU A 1012 17.93 22.56 4.46
N PHE A 1013 19.03 23.31 4.36
CA PHE A 1013 20.14 23.14 5.29
C PHE A 1013 19.81 23.79 6.65
N THR A 1014 20.10 23.07 7.73
CA THR A 1014 19.85 23.46 9.13
C THR A 1014 20.36 24.87 9.43
N GLN A 1015 19.66 25.58 10.32
CA GLN A 1015 20.00 26.96 10.69
C GLN A 1015 20.84 27.06 11.96
N GLU A 1016 20.77 26.02 12.79
CA GLU A 1016 21.42 25.93 14.10
C GLU A 1016 21.85 24.49 14.37
N LYS A 1017 22.69 24.31 15.39
CA LYS A 1017 23.08 22.99 15.86
C LYS A 1017 21.99 22.42 16.75
N LYS A 1018 21.46 21.24 16.43
CA LYS A 1018 20.42 20.56 17.23
C LYS A 1018 20.70 19.07 17.36
N ALA A 1019 20.28 18.49 18.48
CA ALA A 1019 20.43 17.07 18.76
C ALA A 1019 19.13 16.30 18.45
N PHE A 1020 19.27 15.15 17.79
CA PHE A 1020 18.16 14.31 17.36
C PHE A 1020 18.40 12.86 17.80
N SER A 1021 17.31 12.12 18.02
CA SER A 1021 17.34 10.70 18.33
C SER A 1021 16.85 9.89 17.13
N TYR A 1022 17.49 8.75 16.87
CA TYR A 1022 17.10 7.83 15.79
C TYR A 1022 17.53 6.39 16.14
N TYR A 1023 16.95 5.40 15.45
CA TYR A 1023 17.39 4.00 15.59
C TYR A 1023 18.45 3.64 14.54
N ASP A 1024 19.58 3.10 14.99
CA ASP A 1024 20.67 2.63 14.11
C ASP A 1024 20.32 1.34 13.36
N GLY A 1025 21.21 0.86 12.48
CA GLY A 1025 21.00 -0.38 11.72
C GLY A 1025 20.89 -1.66 12.58
N LYS A 1026 21.19 -1.58 13.88
CA LYS A 1026 21.02 -2.67 14.86
C LYS A 1026 19.80 -2.47 15.76
N GLY A 1027 18.95 -1.48 15.46
CA GLY A 1027 17.74 -1.17 16.22
C GLY A 1027 18.00 -0.53 17.58
N ARG A 1028 19.21 0.02 17.82
CA ARG A 1028 19.55 0.72 19.07
C ARG A 1028 19.26 2.21 18.93
N LEU A 1029 18.71 2.81 20.00
CA LEU A 1029 18.49 4.25 20.04
C LEU A 1029 19.83 4.99 20.15
N ARG A 1030 20.07 5.93 19.23
CA ARG A 1030 21.26 6.78 19.17
C ARG A 1030 20.85 8.24 19.21
N ARG A 1031 21.72 9.09 19.76
CA ARG A 1031 21.58 10.55 19.73
C ARG A 1031 22.70 11.13 18.88
N VAL A 1032 22.37 12.04 17.96
CA VAL A 1032 23.32 12.71 17.08
C VAL A 1032 23.10 14.22 17.09
N ALA A 1033 24.19 14.97 17.19
CA ALA A 1033 24.17 16.42 16.99
C ALA A 1033 24.43 16.74 15.52
N ILE A 1034 23.47 17.39 14.87
CA ILE A 1034 23.59 17.90 13.50
C ILE A 1034 24.00 19.38 13.60
N PRO A 1035 25.11 19.80 12.95
CA PRO A 1035 25.57 21.19 13.03
C PRO A 1035 24.68 22.12 12.21
N LYS A 1036 24.92 23.43 12.34
CA LYS A 1036 24.38 24.45 11.44
C LYS A 1036 24.88 24.21 10.01
N ASN A 1037 24.08 24.62 9.02
CA ASN A 1037 24.35 24.52 7.59
C ASN A 1037 24.56 23.07 7.11
N ALA A 1038 23.79 22.13 7.66
CA ALA A 1038 23.88 20.71 7.32
C ALA A 1038 22.54 20.11 6.90
N PHE A 1039 22.61 18.97 6.23
CA PHE A 1039 21.45 18.11 5.94
C PHE A 1039 21.86 16.68 6.27
N ALA A 1040 21.04 15.97 7.04
CA ALA A 1040 21.34 14.60 7.43
C ALA A 1040 20.22 13.64 7.06
N PHE A 1041 20.57 12.41 6.69
CA PHE A 1041 19.60 11.38 6.35
C PHE A 1041 20.22 9.98 6.48
N LYS A 1042 19.38 8.93 6.50
CA LYS A 1042 19.86 7.55 6.51
C LYS A 1042 19.93 6.97 5.10
N PHE A 1043 21.13 6.63 4.64
CA PHE A 1043 21.36 5.98 3.35
C PHE A 1043 21.39 4.45 3.50
N LEU A 1044 20.76 3.75 2.55
CA LEU A 1044 20.63 2.28 2.56
C LEU A 1044 19.99 1.72 3.83
N GLY A 1045 19.09 2.51 4.45
CA GLY A 1045 18.41 2.18 5.70
C GLY A 1045 19.32 1.99 6.93
N LYS A 1046 20.65 2.18 6.80
CA LYS A 1046 21.66 1.82 7.81
C LYS A 1046 22.64 2.97 8.13
N THR A 1047 23.23 3.58 7.11
CA THR A 1047 24.35 4.54 7.25
C THR A 1047 23.85 5.96 7.45
N LEU A 1048 24.28 6.66 8.50
CA LEU A 1048 23.94 8.09 8.66
C LEU A 1048 24.83 8.94 7.76
N VAL A 1049 24.24 9.68 6.81
CA VAL A 1049 24.96 10.65 5.99
C VAL A 1049 24.68 12.06 6.49
N VAL A 1050 25.72 12.87 6.64
CA VAL A 1050 25.64 14.30 7.00
C VAL A 1050 26.38 15.12 5.96
N TYR A 1051 25.67 15.96 5.22
CA TYR A 1051 26.29 16.94 4.34
C TYR A 1051 26.60 18.22 5.10
N HIS A 1052 27.82 18.73 4.96
CA HIS A 1052 28.27 19.99 5.55
C HIS A 1052 28.40 21.04 4.47
N ASN A 1053 27.55 22.06 4.47
CA ASN A 1053 27.48 23.10 3.44
C ASN A 1053 27.77 24.47 4.03
N GLN A 1054 29.04 24.77 4.32
CA GLN A 1054 29.41 26.01 5.03
C GLN A 1054 28.90 27.28 4.33
N LYS A 1055 28.81 27.28 2.99
CA LYS A 1055 28.31 28.39 2.19
C LYS A 1055 26.78 28.49 2.14
N ARG A 1056 26.07 27.47 2.64
CA ARG A 1056 24.61 27.31 2.59
C ARG A 1056 24.01 27.63 1.22
N LYS A 1057 24.65 27.16 0.15
CA LYS A 1057 24.20 27.35 -1.24
C LYS A 1057 23.40 26.13 -1.73
N ASN A 1058 22.63 26.30 -2.81
CA ASN A 1058 22.02 25.17 -3.50
C ASN A 1058 23.11 24.18 -3.94
N THR A 1059 22.80 22.88 -4.01
CA THR A 1059 23.73 21.86 -4.57
C THR A 1059 23.50 21.60 -6.06
N PHE A 1060 22.51 22.29 -6.65
CA PHE A 1060 22.15 22.21 -8.06
C PHE A 1060 22.23 23.59 -8.73
N GLY A 1061 22.17 23.60 -10.07
CA GLY A 1061 22.18 24.82 -10.87
C GLY A 1061 23.57 25.47 -11.00
N LYS A 1062 23.63 26.63 -11.65
CA LYS A 1062 24.88 27.37 -11.88
C LYS A 1062 25.43 27.87 -10.53
N GLY A 1063 26.66 27.48 -10.20
CA GLY A 1063 27.30 27.83 -8.93
C GLY A 1063 26.84 27.01 -7.72
N GLY A 1064 26.14 25.89 -7.95
CA GLY A 1064 25.76 24.96 -6.90
C GLY A 1064 26.98 24.22 -6.32
N VAL A 1065 26.99 24.06 -4.99
CA VAL A 1065 28.08 23.39 -4.26
C VAL A 1065 28.06 21.88 -4.47
N LYS A 1066 29.23 21.24 -4.43
CA LYS A 1066 29.37 19.79 -4.66
C LYS A 1066 30.19 19.14 -3.58
N VAL A 1067 30.05 17.82 -3.42
CA VAL A 1067 30.88 17.07 -2.48
C VAL A 1067 32.34 17.12 -2.96
N ILE A 1068 33.25 17.54 -2.09
CA ILE A 1068 34.69 17.61 -2.39
C ILE A 1068 35.53 16.65 -1.56
N SER A 1069 34.97 16.09 -0.49
CA SER A 1069 35.62 15.08 0.35
C SER A 1069 34.61 14.33 1.19
N TYR A 1070 34.95 13.11 1.58
CA TYR A 1070 34.19 12.28 2.51
C TYR A 1070 35.02 11.93 3.74
N ARG A 1071 34.36 11.82 4.90
CA ARG A 1071 34.88 11.15 6.09
C ARG A 1071 33.92 10.02 6.48
N LEU A 1072 34.42 8.79 6.52
CA LEU A 1072 33.67 7.60 6.86
C LEU A 1072 34.05 7.16 8.28
N ARG A 1073 33.07 6.83 9.11
CA ARG A 1073 33.26 6.24 10.44
C ARG A 1073 32.61 4.87 10.48
N TYR A 1074 33.34 3.87 10.98
CA TYR A 1074 32.89 2.48 11.13
C TYR A 1074 32.42 2.20 12.56
N TYR A 1075 31.71 1.09 12.74
CA TYR A 1075 31.13 0.72 14.05
C TYR A 1075 32.16 0.36 15.13
N ASP A 1076 33.39 0.03 14.75
CA ASP A 1076 34.53 -0.22 15.64
C ASP A 1076 35.29 1.06 16.01
N GLY A 1077 34.92 2.20 15.42
CA GLY A 1077 35.57 3.50 15.64
C GLY A 1077 36.63 3.86 14.59
N GLU A 1078 36.94 2.99 13.62
CA GLU A 1078 37.86 3.33 12.52
C GLU A 1078 37.30 4.52 11.71
N GLU A 1079 38.17 5.45 11.32
CA GLU A 1079 37.82 6.57 10.43
C GLU A 1079 38.69 6.59 9.16
N LYS A 1080 38.07 6.89 8.01
CA LYS A 1080 38.75 7.07 6.72
C LYS A 1080 38.35 8.38 6.07
N THR A 1081 39.32 9.16 5.63
CA THR A 1081 39.08 10.40 4.87
C THR A 1081 39.47 10.20 3.41
N VAL A 1082 38.60 10.61 2.50
CA VAL A 1082 38.81 10.51 1.05
C VAL A 1082 38.66 11.90 0.45
N SER A 1083 39.71 12.37 -0.23
CA SER A 1083 39.64 13.58 -1.04
C SER A 1083 38.97 13.30 -2.38
N GLY A 1084 38.16 14.24 -2.87
CA GLY A 1084 37.38 14.10 -4.08
C GLY A 1084 35.93 13.70 -3.84
N ASP A 1085 35.19 13.56 -4.94
CA ASP A 1085 33.73 13.39 -4.94
C ASP A 1085 33.27 11.94 -5.15
N THR A 1086 34.19 10.98 -5.08
CA THR A 1086 33.91 9.58 -5.38
C THR A 1086 34.65 8.65 -4.41
N LEU A 1087 33.95 7.63 -3.91
CA LEU A 1087 34.51 6.54 -3.11
C LEU A 1087 34.89 5.36 -4.00
N GLY A 1088 36.12 4.86 -3.84
CA GLY A 1088 36.65 3.69 -4.55
C GLY A 1088 35.99 2.37 -4.14
N THR A 1089 36.29 1.29 -4.88
CA THR A 1089 35.63 -0.01 -4.73
C THR A 1089 35.57 -0.58 -3.32
N PRO A 1090 36.65 -0.60 -2.52
CA PRO A 1090 36.57 -1.12 -1.15
C PRO A 1090 35.53 -0.35 -0.32
N LEU A 1091 35.62 0.98 -0.31
CA LEU A 1091 34.73 1.84 0.47
C LEU A 1091 33.29 1.82 -0.04
N ALA A 1092 33.09 1.75 -1.36
CA ALA A 1092 31.76 1.60 -1.95
C ALA A 1092 31.08 0.30 -1.49
N ARG A 1093 31.84 -0.80 -1.41
CA ARG A 1093 31.34 -2.08 -0.88
C ARG A 1093 31.04 -1.98 0.62
N ASP A 1094 31.94 -1.39 1.39
CA ASP A 1094 31.74 -1.20 2.84
C ASP A 1094 30.44 -0.45 3.14
N VAL A 1095 30.14 0.62 2.38
CA VAL A 1095 28.87 1.36 2.51
C VAL A 1095 27.68 0.50 2.11
N ARG A 1096 27.75 -0.19 0.96
CA ARG A 1096 26.65 -1.04 0.46
C ARG A 1096 26.32 -2.21 1.40
N GLU A 1097 27.33 -2.77 2.05
CA GLU A 1097 27.22 -3.87 3.01
C GLU A 1097 26.84 -3.40 4.43
N GLY A 1098 26.71 -2.08 4.64
CA GLY A 1098 26.34 -1.50 5.93
C GLY A 1098 27.42 -1.63 7.00
N ARG A 1099 28.71 -1.71 6.60
CA ARG A 1099 29.85 -1.70 7.54
C ARG A 1099 30.18 -0.30 8.05
N VAL A 1100 29.81 0.72 7.29
CA VAL A 1100 30.00 2.14 7.63
C VAL A 1100 28.83 2.63 8.49
N GLU A 1101 29.11 3.20 9.66
CA GLU A 1101 28.10 3.78 10.54
C GLU A 1101 27.67 5.17 10.06
N ARG A 1102 28.65 6.00 9.68
CA ARG A 1102 28.44 7.41 9.33
C ARG A 1102 29.33 7.87 8.19
N ILE A 1103 28.79 8.75 7.34
CA ILE A 1103 29.50 9.46 6.27
C ILE A 1103 29.28 10.97 6.44
N ASP A 1104 30.35 11.73 6.59
CA ASP A 1104 30.33 13.19 6.52
C ASP A 1104 30.83 13.64 5.15
N GLY A 1105 29.95 14.24 4.34
CA GLY A 1105 30.27 14.79 3.03
C GLY A 1105 30.43 16.31 3.07
N VAL A 1106 31.61 16.83 2.73
CA VAL A 1106 31.87 18.28 2.72
C VAL A 1106 31.48 18.86 1.36
N LEU A 1107 30.60 19.87 1.38
CA LEU A 1107 30.13 20.59 0.19
C LEU A 1107 30.83 21.95 0.05
N SER A 1108 31.36 22.26 -1.12
CA SER A 1108 32.04 23.55 -1.43
C SER A 1108 31.67 24.12 -2.78
#